data_AF-A0A0M9EZS1-F1
#
_entry.id   AF-A0A0M9EZS1-F1
#
_cell.length_a   1.000
_cell.length_b   1.000
_cell.length_c   1.000
_cell.angle_alpha   90.00
_cell.angle_beta   90.00
_cell.angle_gamma   90.00
#
_symmetry.space_group_name_H-M   'P 1'
#
loop_
_entity.id
_entity.type
_entity.pdbx_description
1 polymer ?
#
loop_
_entity_poly.entity_id
_entity_poly.type
_entity_poly.pdbx_seq_one_letter_code
_entity_poly.pdbx_strand_id
1 'polypeptide(L)'
;MPQVRNPILPGFNPDPSIVRVGDDYYIATSTFEWFPGVQIHHSRDLANWKLVVRPLTRKNQLDMRGEPDSCGVWAPCLSHDGEKFWLVYTDVKRKDGSFKDAHNYIVTATSIEGPWSDPVYANSSGFDPSLFHDDDGKKWFNNMTWDHRSRPKTFSGIFLQEFDPKANKLVGPRKNIFEGTDLAFVEGSHIYKRNGWYYLSTAEGGTGYSHAITLARSRNVWGPYEVHPQKHILTSKDTPHAALQRAGHGQIVETPDGKTYVVHLTGRPTTQKRRSVLGRETAIQEAYWGDDEWLYIKNGPVPSLYVDLPAERDDTEYWEEKRYTFKDTLHSDFQWLRTPEPERIFNIKDGQLALIGRESIGAWFEQALVARRQTHFSYDAETVIDFSPEDERQFAGLTAYYCRFNFFYLTVTAHSDGQRELLILRSEETFPLGRLDKPFAEPVKIPNEGKVKLALTIRGSKLQFYYALEGQELTKIGPVYDASLLSDECGGHPNDGSFTGAFVGMAASDVNGLALEAKFDYFVYRPVHDESDRHRIAREKRTMHLPKLPPSAAYIRLSNPSKRNALSLPILRDLKAQLTTALTSRISGQLRLLPPFKEHVLSDLEEASRKKDTASEIWNKYGWLVSAAEWKKERDGLPDVLVLRSEGPVFSSGHDLKELSQLGHDDVKLLFSLCAEVMSMIRRSPVLVVCPIQGLATAAGFQLAMTTDFPIALPDTQFSLPGAKIGLPCTSPSTAVSRRLPPGATYRLLATAEPIAASEYPGAVDVVKVSQGTQPEDAFESRVAAVVEQLVAKSPQQQAVGKWAYWTQLGIGSSSDEGGDGYESAARWAGRVMALHAKSEDAKEGIEAFLGKRKPEWKSSSKSKL
;
A
#
# COMPACT_ATOMS: atom_id res chain seq x y z
N MET A 1 5.25 29.21 -7.54
CA MET A 1 6.06 27.99 -7.76
C MET A 1 5.11 26.92 -8.24
N PRO A 2 5.42 26.19 -9.32
CA PRO A 2 4.62 25.07 -9.80
C PRO A 2 4.60 23.91 -8.80
N GLN A 3 3.52 23.14 -8.80
CA GLN A 3 3.40 21.92 -8.01
C GLN A 3 4.06 20.75 -8.74
N VAL A 4 5.14 20.23 -8.17
CA VAL A 4 5.86 19.05 -8.65
C VAL A 4 5.45 17.83 -7.83
N ARG A 5 5.27 16.71 -8.53
CA ARG A 5 4.89 15.45 -7.92
C ARG A 5 6.11 14.66 -7.47
N ASN A 6 6.09 14.20 -6.22
CA ASN A 6 7.04 13.24 -5.68
C ASN A 6 6.78 11.80 -6.18
N PRO A 7 7.80 10.93 -6.21
CA PRO A 7 9.21 11.17 -5.84
C PRO A 7 10.01 11.88 -6.94
N ILE A 8 10.96 12.73 -6.58
CA ILE A 8 11.87 13.43 -7.52
C ILE A 8 12.93 12.49 -8.11
N LEU A 9 13.33 11.42 -7.41
CA LEU A 9 14.12 10.31 -7.97
C LEU A 9 13.33 9.00 -7.82
N PRO A 10 12.65 8.52 -8.88
CA PRO A 10 11.84 7.30 -8.83
C PRO A 10 12.68 6.02 -8.89
N GLY A 11 12.11 4.91 -8.43
CA GLY A 11 12.84 3.64 -8.30
C GLY A 11 13.87 3.66 -7.17
N PHE A 12 14.68 2.60 -7.10
CA PHE A 12 15.70 2.39 -6.07
C PHE A 12 16.72 3.55 -5.99
N ASN A 13 16.42 4.55 -5.15
CA ASN A 13 17.18 5.77 -4.88
C ASN A 13 16.95 6.18 -3.41
N PRO A 14 17.47 5.41 -2.44
CA PRO A 14 17.24 5.65 -1.02
C PRO A 14 18.29 6.57 -0.40
N ASP A 15 18.08 6.89 0.87
CA ASP A 15 19.05 7.54 1.74
C ASP A 15 19.67 8.81 1.11
N PRO A 16 18.82 9.77 0.66
CA PRO A 16 19.29 10.93 -0.11
C PRO A 16 20.12 11.88 0.75
N SER A 17 21.38 12.09 0.35
CA SER A 17 22.22 13.17 0.87
C SER A 17 22.33 14.30 -0.15
N ILE A 18 21.77 15.46 0.18
CA ILE A 18 21.76 16.64 -0.68
C ILE A 18 22.83 17.64 -0.27
N VAL A 19 23.51 18.22 -1.27
CA VAL A 19 24.39 19.38 -1.10
C VAL A 19 24.10 20.43 -2.17
N ARG A 20 24.23 21.70 -1.81
CA ARG A 20 24.22 22.82 -2.76
C ARG A 20 25.64 23.41 -2.88
N VAL A 21 26.08 23.63 -4.11
CA VAL A 21 27.34 24.32 -4.45
C VAL A 21 27.01 25.44 -5.43
N GLY A 22 27.01 26.68 -4.96
CA GLY A 22 26.48 27.80 -5.76
C GLY A 22 24.99 27.59 -6.08
N ASP A 23 24.66 27.53 -7.37
CA ASP A 23 23.30 27.30 -7.89
C ASP A 23 23.03 25.83 -8.25
N ASP A 24 24.02 24.96 -8.07
CA ASP A 24 23.95 23.55 -8.41
C ASP A 24 23.63 22.70 -7.17
N TYR A 25 22.70 21.76 -7.32
CA TYR A 25 22.28 20.82 -6.29
C TYR A 25 22.69 19.40 -6.70
N TYR A 26 23.17 18.63 -5.73
CA TYR A 26 23.54 17.23 -5.93
C TYR A 26 22.89 16.36 -4.87
N ILE A 27 22.35 15.20 -5.28
CA ILE A 27 21.84 14.17 -4.36
C ILE A 27 22.64 12.89 -4.56
N ALA A 28 23.31 12.42 -3.50
CA ALA A 28 23.88 11.08 -3.42
C ALA A 28 22.86 10.10 -2.83
N THR A 29 22.73 8.90 -3.42
CA THR A 29 21.88 7.81 -2.89
C THR A 29 22.66 6.51 -2.75
N SER A 30 22.25 5.68 -1.78
CA SER A 30 22.84 4.35 -1.55
C SER A 30 22.64 3.41 -2.75
N THR A 31 23.56 2.45 -2.91
CA THR A 31 23.54 1.46 -4.02
C THR A 31 23.64 0.01 -3.55
N PHE A 32 23.92 -0.22 -2.27
CA PHE A 32 24.10 -1.55 -1.69
C PHE A 32 25.06 -2.41 -2.53
N GLU A 33 24.64 -3.61 -2.91
CA GLU A 33 25.44 -4.57 -3.68
C GLU A 33 25.58 -4.23 -5.17
N TRP A 34 24.94 -3.15 -5.65
CA TRP A 34 25.02 -2.73 -7.05
C TRP A 34 26.26 -1.87 -7.30
N PHE A 35 27.05 -2.30 -8.29
CA PHE A 35 28.27 -1.65 -8.74
C PHE A 35 28.04 -0.94 -10.10
N PRO A 36 28.63 0.24 -10.36
CA PRO A 36 29.48 1.05 -9.48
C PRO A 36 28.72 1.66 -8.29
N GLY A 37 29.43 1.94 -7.19
CA GLY A 37 28.84 2.37 -5.93
C GLY A 37 28.51 3.87 -5.87
N VAL A 38 27.42 4.19 -5.15
CA VAL A 38 26.78 5.51 -5.02
C VAL A 38 26.22 6.05 -6.35
N GLN A 39 25.00 6.58 -6.36
CA GLN A 39 24.50 7.38 -7.49
C GLN A 39 24.47 8.85 -7.10
N ILE A 40 24.99 9.73 -7.95
CA ILE A 40 24.90 11.17 -7.75
C ILE A 40 24.09 11.80 -8.88
N HIS A 41 22.99 12.44 -8.49
CA HIS A 41 22.11 13.19 -9.39
C HIS A 41 22.36 14.68 -9.25
N HIS A 42 22.22 15.43 -10.33
CA HIS A 42 22.39 16.89 -10.39
C HIS A 42 21.09 17.58 -10.79
N SER A 43 20.84 18.75 -10.21
CA SER A 43 19.73 19.64 -10.55
C SER A 43 20.14 21.11 -10.34
N ARG A 44 19.43 22.02 -11.00
CA ARG A 44 19.49 23.48 -10.74
C ARG A 44 18.18 24.05 -10.21
N ASP A 45 17.15 23.22 -10.13
CA ASP A 45 15.77 23.67 -9.85
C ASP A 45 15.03 22.78 -8.86
N LEU A 46 15.69 21.76 -8.29
CA LEU A 46 15.15 20.75 -7.37
C LEU A 46 14.04 19.87 -7.95
N ALA A 47 13.55 20.15 -9.16
CA ALA A 47 12.44 19.48 -9.82
C ALA A 47 12.94 18.44 -10.84
N ASN A 48 13.95 18.79 -11.62
CA ASN A 48 14.49 18.01 -12.71
C ASN A 48 15.90 17.53 -12.35
N TRP A 49 16.08 16.21 -12.35
CA TRP A 49 17.31 15.58 -11.86
C TRP A 49 17.90 14.65 -12.92
N LYS A 50 19.22 14.73 -13.10
CA LYS A 50 19.97 13.86 -14.01
C LYS A 50 21.04 13.10 -13.25
N LEU A 51 21.15 11.79 -13.48
CA LEU A 51 22.30 11.01 -13.01
C LEU A 51 23.56 11.51 -13.72
N VAL A 52 24.56 11.98 -12.95
CA VAL A 52 25.79 12.55 -13.52
C VAL A 52 27.01 11.66 -13.28
N VAL A 53 27.07 10.92 -12.17
CA VAL A 53 28.23 10.07 -11.86
C VAL A 53 27.88 8.95 -10.88
N ARG A 54 28.67 7.88 -10.93
CA ARG A 54 28.82 6.90 -9.85
C ARG A 54 30.28 6.88 -9.42
N PRO A 55 30.64 7.38 -8.24
CA PRO A 55 32.03 7.70 -7.90
C PRO A 55 32.89 6.48 -7.55
N LEU A 56 32.30 5.41 -7.00
CA LEU A 56 33.02 4.23 -6.53
C LEU A 56 33.14 3.20 -7.65
N THR A 57 34.16 3.36 -8.49
CA THR A 57 34.34 2.63 -9.76
C THR A 57 35.56 1.73 -9.78
N ARG A 58 36.39 1.78 -8.73
CA ARG A 58 37.65 1.05 -8.68
C ARG A 58 37.66 0.07 -7.51
N LYS A 59 38.36 -1.05 -7.71
CA LYS A 59 38.55 -2.10 -6.69
C LYS A 59 39.12 -1.59 -5.37
N ASN A 60 40.01 -0.59 -5.41
CA ASN A 60 40.57 0.00 -4.19
C ASN A 60 39.60 0.91 -3.42
N GLN A 61 38.53 1.38 -4.07
CA GLN A 61 37.43 2.11 -3.42
C GLN A 61 36.38 1.14 -2.88
N LEU A 62 36.03 0.11 -3.65
CA LEU A 62 34.92 -0.77 -3.33
C LEU A 62 35.11 -2.16 -3.96
N ASP A 63 35.15 -3.21 -3.15
CA ASP A 63 35.14 -4.62 -3.57
C ASP A 63 34.11 -5.37 -2.72
N MET A 64 32.96 -5.66 -3.34
CA MET A 64 31.79 -6.22 -2.66
C MET A 64 31.59 -7.71 -2.91
N ARG A 65 32.59 -8.39 -3.48
CA ARG A 65 32.49 -9.83 -3.76
C ARG A 65 32.36 -10.61 -2.44
N GLY A 66 31.36 -11.48 -2.39
CA GLY A 66 31.01 -12.28 -1.21
C GLY A 66 30.05 -11.58 -0.23
N GLU A 67 29.70 -10.31 -0.46
CA GLU A 67 28.76 -9.62 0.42
C GLU A 67 27.32 -10.13 0.25
N PRO A 68 26.56 -10.28 1.35
CA PRO A 68 25.15 -10.65 1.27
C PRO A 68 24.31 -9.66 0.45
N ASP A 69 23.07 -10.04 0.12
CA ASP A 69 22.12 -9.12 -0.50
C ASP A 69 21.79 -7.95 0.44
N SER A 70 21.56 -6.75 -0.09
CA SER A 70 21.40 -5.49 0.65
C SER A 70 22.57 -5.10 1.57
N CYS A 71 23.76 -5.66 1.39
CA CYS A 71 25.02 -5.21 2.01
C CYS A 71 25.76 -4.23 1.09
N GLY A 72 27.03 -3.93 1.35
CA GLY A 72 27.81 -2.98 0.54
C GLY A 72 27.48 -1.53 0.87
N VAL A 73 27.20 -0.73 -0.16
CA VAL A 73 27.08 0.73 -0.03
C VAL A 73 25.76 1.16 0.62
N TRP A 74 25.79 1.32 1.94
CA TRP A 74 24.69 1.94 2.72
C TRP A 74 24.73 3.47 2.61
N ALA A 75 23.88 4.18 3.38
CA ALA A 75 23.63 5.61 3.25
C ALA A 75 24.92 6.44 3.10
N PRO A 76 25.08 7.14 1.97
CA PRO A 76 26.21 8.04 1.77
C PRO A 76 25.94 9.42 2.38
N CYS A 77 26.99 10.18 2.67
CA CYS A 77 26.92 11.61 2.93
C CYS A 77 27.79 12.35 1.91
N LEU A 78 27.16 13.20 1.10
CA LEU A 78 27.83 14.10 0.17
C LEU A 78 27.82 15.52 0.74
N SER A 79 29.00 16.12 0.88
CA SER A 79 29.17 17.49 1.35
C SER A 79 30.23 18.23 0.54
N HIS A 80 30.30 19.55 0.73
CA HIS A 80 31.27 20.42 0.08
C HIS A 80 31.75 21.45 1.09
N ASP A 81 33.06 21.69 1.16
CA ASP A 81 33.66 22.61 2.15
C ASP A 81 34.04 23.98 1.58
N GLY A 82 33.72 24.22 0.31
CA GLY A 82 34.08 25.44 -0.42
C GLY A 82 35.22 25.22 -1.42
N GLU A 83 36.01 24.15 -1.26
CA GLU A 83 37.11 23.82 -2.17
C GLU A 83 36.87 22.51 -2.95
N LYS A 84 36.27 21.51 -2.29
CA LYS A 84 36.05 20.19 -2.91
C LYS A 84 34.86 19.45 -2.33
N PHE A 85 34.40 18.45 -3.07
CA PHE A 85 33.41 17.49 -2.61
C PHE A 85 34.05 16.46 -1.68
N TRP A 86 33.27 16.07 -0.68
CA TRP A 86 33.56 15.00 0.27
C TRP A 86 32.42 14.01 0.20
N LEU A 87 32.75 12.75 -0.09
CA LEU A 87 31.80 11.65 -0.04
C LEU A 87 32.23 10.70 1.06
N VAL A 88 31.34 10.54 2.03
CA VAL A 88 31.44 9.53 3.07
C VAL A 88 30.51 8.39 2.70
N TYR A 89 30.99 7.15 2.82
CA TYR A 89 30.18 5.97 2.53
C TYR A 89 30.55 4.83 3.47
N THR A 90 29.65 3.87 3.56
CA THR A 90 29.85 2.64 4.32
C THR A 90 29.91 1.46 3.37
N ASP A 91 30.86 0.57 3.62
CA ASP A 91 30.88 -0.78 3.07
C ASP A 91 30.45 -1.75 4.18
N VAL A 92 29.20 -2.22 4.13
CA VAL A 92 28.64 -3.16 5.09
C VAL A 92 28.96 -4.59 4.65
N LYS A 93 29.73 -5.32 5.46
CA LYS A 93 30.09 -6.73 5.18
C LYS A 93 29.07 -7.72 5.74
N ARG A 94 28.37 -7.33 6.79
CA ARG A 94 27.40 -8.19 7.48
C ARG A 94 26.25 -7.37 8.03
N LYS A 95 25.02 -7.77 7.70
CA LYS A 95 23.80 -7.18 8.26
C LYS A 95 23.00 -8.10 9.19
N ASP A 96 23.28 -9.39 9.22
CA ASP A 96 22.46 -10.37 9.96
C ASP A 96 23.04 -10.79 11.31
N GLY A 97 22.13 -11.12 12.24
CA GLY A 97 22.44 -11.51 13.61
C GLY A 97 22.72 -10.31 14.52
N SER A 98 23.49 -10.53 15.59
CA SER A 98 23.77 -9.49 16.59
C SER A 98 24.80 -8.46 16.14
N PHE A 99 25.52 -8.69 15.04
CA PHE A 99 26.61 -7.83 14.57
C PHE A 99 26.22 -7.07 13.30
N LYS A 100 26.91 -5.95 13.08
CA LYS A 100 26.77 -5.10 11.90
C LYS A 100 28.16 -4.61 11.49
N ASP A 101 28.92 -5.49 10.86
CA ASP A 101 30.29 -5.19 10.45
C ASP A 101 30.23 -4.18 9.29
N ALA A 102 30.49 -2.91 9.59
CA ALA A 102 30.31 -1.76 8.72
C ALA A 102 31.58 -0.91 8.72
N HIS A 103 32.22 -0.73 7.57
CA HIS A 103 33.44 0.07 7.43
C HIS A 103 33.13 1.40 6.77
N ASN A 104 33.47 2.50 7.43
CA ASN A 104 33.22 3.84 6.93
C ASN A 104 34.47 4.43 6.27
N TYR A 105 34.29 5.01 5.09
CA TYR A 105 35.36 5.57 4.27
C TYR A 105 35.02 6.98 3.80
N ILE A 106 36.06 7.76 3.52
CA ILE A 106 35.96 9.11 2.98
C ILE A 106 36.77 9.19 1.67
N VAL A 107 36.15 9.68 0.60
CA VAL A 107 36.81 10.04 -0.66
C VAL A 107 36.51 11.50 -1.01
N THR A 108 37.40 12.13 -1.77
CA THR A 108 37.25 13.54 -2.16
C THR A 108 37.50 13.76 -3.65
N ALA A 109 36.88 14.80 -4.21
CA ALA A 109 37.08 15.24 -5.60
C ALA A 109 36.82 16.74 -5.73
N THR A 110 37.59 17.44 -6.56
CA THR A 110 37.36 18.88 -6.83
C THR A 110 36.23 19.13 -7.81
N SER A 111 35.85 18.13 -8.62
CA SER A 111 34.64 18.12 -9.46
C SER A 111 33.79 16.92 -9.09
N ILE A 112 32.47 17.03 -9.25
CA ILE A 112 31.56 15.92 -8.91
C ILE A 112 31.83 14.69 -9.79
N GLU A 113 32.22 14.88 -11.04
CA GLU A 113 32.58 13.82 -12.00
C GLU A 113 33.91 13.13 -11.66
N GLY A 114 34.66 13.66 -10.69
CA GLY A 114 35.95 13.14 -10.26
C GLY A 114 37.16 13.84 -10.91
N PRO A 115 38.34 13.20 -10.88
CA PRO A 115 38.60 11.88 -10.30
C PRO A 115 38.42 11.88 -8.78
N TRP A 116 37.72 10.86 -8.27
CA TRP A 116 37.57 10.63 -6.84
C TRP A 116 38.80 9.93 -6.28
N SER A 117 39.29 10.41 -5.12
CA SER A 117 40.46 9.86 -4.45
C SER A 117 40.31 8.39 -4.04
N ASP A 118 41.42 7.79 -3.62
CA ASP A 118 41.39 6.53 -2.86
C ASP A 118 40.77 6.75 -1.47
N PRO A 119 40.18 5.71 -0.86
CA PRO A 119 39.43 5.87 0.37
C PRO A 119 40.33 6.03 1.59
N VAL A 120 39.98 6.99 2.43
CA VAL A 120 40.51 7.12 3.79
C VAL A 120 39.57 6.39 4.74
N TYR A 121 40.08 5.39 5.47
CA TYR A 121 39.32 4.71 6.51
C TYR A 121 39.05 5.64 7.69
N ALA A 122 37.78 5.73 8.12
CA ALA A 122 37.36 6.52 9.26
C ALA A 122 37.20 5.66 10.53
N ASN A 123 36.23 4.76 10.55
CA ASN A 123 35.98 3.83 11.67
C ASN A 123 35.09 2.64 11.25
N SER A 124 34.72 1.80 12.22
CA SER A 124 33.77 0.69 12.03
C SER A 124 32.75 0.55 13.18
N SER A 125 32.39 1.65 13.87
CA SER A 125 31.52 1.57 15.06
C SER A 125 30.03 1.41 14.77
N GLY A 126 29.64 1.59 13.51
CA GLY A 126 28.28 1.58 13.01
C GLY A 126 28.24 2.24 11.63
N PHE A 127 27.07 2.37 11.04
CA PHE A 127 26.84 2.86 9.67
C PHE A 127 26.29 4.30 9.69
N ASP A 128 25.75 4.76 8.56
CA ASP A 128 25.25 6.13 8.32
C ASP A 128 26.26 7.23 8.71
N PRO A 129 27.49 7.18 8.16
CA PRO A 129 28.50 8.16 8.46
C PRO A 129 28.21 9.48 7.74
N SER A 130 28.45 10.59 8.42
CA SER A 130 28.26 11.94 7.90
C SER A 130 29.38 12.87 8.33
N LEU A 131 29.74 13.80 7.46
CA LEU A 131 30.81 14.77 7.69
C LEU A 131 30.25 16.18 7.67
N PHE A 132 30.30 16.84 8.82
CA PHE A 132 29.91 18.23 8.98
C PHE A 132 31.14 19.14 8.92
N HIS A 133 31.03 20.27 8.23
CA HIS A 133 32.07 21.29 8.11
C HIS A 133 31.68 22.48 8.99
N ASP A 134 32.45 22.77 10.03
CA ASP A 134 32.17 23.86 10.96
C ASP A 134 32.87 25.16 10.53
N ASP A 135 32.37 26.30 11.01
CA ASP A 135 32.87 27.64 10.66
C ASP A 135 34.30 27.88 11.16
N ASP A 136 34.77 27.11 12.14
CA ASP A 136 36.14 27.17 12.67
C ASP A 136 37.14 26.34 11.83
N GLY A 137 36.69 25.73 10.74
CA GLY A 137 37.49 24.89 9.85
C GLY A 137 37.61 23.44 10.29
N LYS A 138 37.07 23.06 11.46
CA LYS A 138 37.02 21.66 11.89
C LYS A 138 36.02 20.87 11.06
N LYS A 139 36.31 19.58 10.93
CA LYS A 139 35.42 18.62 10.28
C LYS A 139 34.96 17.61 11.33
N TRP A 140 33.66 17.48 11.50
CA TRP A 140 33.07 16.61 12.49
C TRP A 140 32.46 15.38 11.81
N PHE A 141 33.03 14.22 12.10
CA PHE A 141 32.51 12.94 11.67
C PHE A 141 31.50 12.44 12.69
N ASN A 142 30.32 12.03 12.22
CA ASN A 142 29.29 11.44 13.05
C ASN A 142 28.69 10.20 12.40
N ASN A 143 28.28 9.23 13.21
CA ASN A 143 27.67 7.99 12.75
C ASN A 143 26.83 7.37 13.88
N MET A 144 25.86 6.52 13.53
CA MET A 144 25.14 5.71 14.51
C MET A 144 26.07 4.69 15.16
N THR A 145 25.79 4.27 16.39
CA THR A 145 26.58 3.22 17.06
C THR A 145 25.82 1.93 17.27
N TRP A 146 26.46 0.83 16.86
CA TRP A 146 25.92 -0.51 17.01
C TRP A 146 26.40 -1.17 18.32
N ASP A 147 25.46 -1.47 19.22
CA ASP A 147 25.72 -2.31 20.40
C ASP A 147 25.16 -3.72 20.19
N HIS A 148 26.04 -4.66 19.85
CA HIS A 148 25.71 -6.07 19.62
C HIS A 148 25.22 -6.81 20.89
N ARG A 149 25.35 -6.20 22.07
CA ARG A 149 24.84 -6.73 23.34
C ARG A 149 23.41 -6.25 23.63
N SER A 150 22.92 -5.27 22.85
CA SER A 150 21.59 -4.66 22.95
C SER A 150 21.33 -3.94 24.28
N ARG A 151 22.29 -3.16 24.82
CA ARG A 151 22.14 -2.50 26.14
C ARG A 151 22.31 -0.97 26.09
N PRO A 152 21.25 -0.17 26.31
CA PRO A 152 19.83 -0.54 26.43
C PRO A 152 19.18 -0.85 25.07
N LYS A 153 19.81 -0.46 23.96
CA LYS A 153 19.32 -0.61 22.58
C LYS A 153 20.47 -1.05 21.68
N THR A 154 20.16 -1.72 20.57
CA THR A 154 21.17 -2.05 19.54
C THR A 154 21.65 -0.79 18.82
N PHE A 155 20.73 0.14 18.54
CA PHE A 155 21.02 1.50 18.07
C PHE A 155 21.29 2.35 19.31
N SER A 156 22.57 2.46 19.68
CA SER A 156 23.00 2.97 20.99
C SER A 156 23.22 4.49 21.05
N GLY A 157 23.03 5.19 19.93
CA GLY A 157 23.12 6.65 19.82
C GLY A 157 23.95 7.11 18.65
N ILE A 158 24.29 8.40 18.63
CA ILE A 158 25.08 9.07 17.61
C ILE A 158 26.43 9.47 18.21
N PHE A 159 27.51 8.93 17.67
CA PHE A 159 28.86 9.32 18.06
C PHE A 159 29.33 10.52 17.23
N LEU A 160 30.07 11.41 17.87
CA LEU A 160 30.76 12.52 17.25
C LEU A 160 32.27 12.42 17.53
N GLN A 161 33.08 12.67 16.50
CA GLN A 161 34.54 12.76 16.59
C GLN A 161 35.09 13.71 15.52
N GLU A 162 36.20 14.39 15.82
CA GLU A 162 36.87 15.25 14.84
C GLU A 162 37.59 14.40 13.78
N PHE A 163 37.46 14.77 12.51
CA PHE A 163 38.26 14.25 11.40
C PHE A 163 39.32 15.27 11.00
N ASP A 164 40.60 14.88 11.11
CA ASP A 164 41.72 15.71 10.67
C ASP A 164 42.04 15.40 9.19
N PRO A 165 41.76 16.33 8.26
CA PRO A 165 42.00 16.13 6.83
C PRO A 165 43.48 16.16 6.44
N LYS A 166 44.38 16.62 7.31
CA LYS A 166 45.83 16.57 7.08
C LYS A 166 46.40 15.22 7.53
N ALA A 167 45.91 14.71 8.65
CA ALA A 167 46.32 13.40 9.17
C ALA A 167 45.56 12.22 8.53
N ASN A 168 44.47 12.49 7.80
CA ASN A 168 43.58 11.49 7.19
C ASN A 168 43.07 10.45 8.20
N LYS A 169 42.60 10.92 9.37
CA LYS A 169 42.06 10.04 10.41
C LYS A 169 41.17 10.80 11.40
N LEU A 170 40.39 10.05 12.14
CA LEU A 170 39.68 10.57 13.32
C LEU A 170 40.69 10.86 14.46
N VAL A 171 40.51 12.00 15.13
CA VAL A 171 41.38 12.48 16.22
C VAL A 171 40.56 12.92 17.43
N GLY A 172 41.24 13.12 18.56
CA GLY A 172 40.61 13.65 19.77
C GLY A 172 39.59 12.71 20.42
N PRO A 173 38.77 13.24 21.35
CA PRO A 173 37.79 12.46 22.08
C PRO A 173 36.60 12.06 21.18
N ARG A 174 35.99 10.93 21.51
CA ARG A 174 34.76 10.43 20.91
C ARG A 174 33.65 10.43 21.96
N LYS A 175 32.47 10.93 21.62
CA LYS A 175 31.34 11.06 22.56
C LYS A 175 30.02 10.67 21.91
N ASN A 176 29.15 10.00 22.65
CA ASN A 176 27.73 9.90 22.31
C ASN A 176 27.05 11.25 22.56
N ILE A 177 26.58 11.91 21.51
CA ILE A 177 25.96 13.24 21.61
C ILE A 177 24.43 13.18 21.65
N PHE A 178 23.83 12.05 21.23
CA PHE A 178 22.38 11.91 21.16
C PHE A 178 21.96 10.43 21.17
N GLU A 179 21.12 10.02 22.12
CA GLU A 179 20.66 8.63 22.28
C GLU A 179 19.40 8.30 21.45
N GLY A 180 18.84 9.29 20.74
CA GLY A 180 17.54 9.17 20.08
C GLY A 180 16.37 9.36 21.03
N THR A 181 15.16 9.23 20.47
CA THR A 181 13.89 9.32 21.17
C THR A 181 13.38 7.92 21.58
N ASP A 182 12.15 7.89 22.08
CA ASP A 182 11.40 6.67 22.34
C ASP A 182 11.06 5.88 21.07
N LEU A 183 11.14 6.49 19.87
CA LEU A 183 10.92 5.77 18.60
C LEU A 183 12.05 4.78 18.27
N ALA A 184 13.23 4.93 18.91
CA ALA A 184 14.41 4.10 18.72
C ALA A 184 14.93 4.07 17.26
N PHE A 185 15.83 3.13 16.95
CA PHE A 185 16.49 3.02 15.64
C PHE A 185 17.14 4.33 15.18
N VAL A 186 17.79 5.05 16.12
CA VAL A 186 18.44 6.32 15.82
C VAL A 186 19.63 6.11 14.89
N GLU A 187 19.51 6.65 13.68
CA GLU A 187 20.46 6.51 12.57
C GLU A 187 20.43 7.77 11.67
N GLY A 188 21.03 7.73 10.48
CA GLY A 188 20.93 8.79 9.45
C GLY A 188 21.24 10.20 9.99
N SER A 189 22.34 10.34 10.72
CA SER A 189 22.62 11.56 11.48
C SER A 189 23.35 12.63 10.66
N HIS A 190 22.83 13.86 10.69
CA HIS A 190 23.40 15.00 9.96
C HIS A 190 23.36 16.27 10.81
N ILE A 191 24.48 16.99 10.84
CA ILE A 191 24.63 18.23 11.61
C ILE A 191 24.55 19.43 10.66
N TYR A 192 23.80 20.45 11.06
CA TYR A 192 23.68 21.74 10.40
C TYR A 192 23.95 22.84 11.40
N LYS A 193 24.45 23.99 10.94
CA LYS A 193 24.66 25.15 11.80
C LYS A 193 23.90 26.36 11.28
N ARG A 194 23.10 26.99 12.15
CA ARG A 194 22.31 28.18 11.82
C ARG A 194 22.08 29.01 13.06
N ASN A 195 22.28 30.32 12.99
CA ASN A 195 22.08 31.28 14.09
C ASN A 195 22.74 30.87 15.43
N GLY A 196 23.93 30.27 15.37
CA GLY A 196 24.65 29.78 16.55
C GLY A 196 24.06 28.52 17.20
N TRP A 197 23.13 27.83 16.53
CA TRP A 197 22.67 26.49 16.89
C TRP A 197 23.33 25.45 16.00
N TYR A 198 23.67 24.31 16.59
CA TYR A 198 23.90 23.06 15.90
C TYR A 198 22.60 22.27 15.89
N TYR A 199 22.02 22.03 14.72
CA TYR A 199 20.86 21.16 14.54
C TYR A 199 21.35 19.77 14.18
N LEU A 200 20.84 18.76 14.87
CA LEU A 200 21.07 17.35 14.58
C LEU A 200 19.77 16.76 14.02
N SER A 201 19.78 16.39 12.75
CA SER A 201 18.75 15.58 12.12
C SER A 201 19.14 14.11 12.24
N THR A 202 18.19 13.24 12.58
CA THR A 202 18.37 11.78 12.63
C THR A 202 17.19 11.06 12.01
N ALA A 203 17.42 9.92 11.36
CA ALA A 203 16.37 8.95 11.06
C ALA A 203 16.04 8.13 12.32
N GLU A 204 14.77 7.80 12.51
CA GLU A 204 14.31 6.96 13.62
C GLU A 204 13.16 6.02 13.20
N GLY A 205 12.87 5.00 14.00
CA GLY A 205 11.79 4.03 13.78
C GLY A 205 12.12 2.92 12.77
N GLY A 206 13.32 2.94 12.21
CA GLY A 206 13.80 2.03 11.17
C GLY A 206 13.18 2.34 9.82
N THR A 207 13.87 1.98 8.73
CA THR A 207 13.44 2.30 7.35
C THR A 207 12.14 1.62 6.89
N GLY A 208 11.42 0.93 7.77
CA GLY A 208 10.11 0.32 7.55
C GLY A 208 8.96 1.34 7.56
N TYR A 209 7.76 0.89 7.93
CA TYR A 209 6.58 1.76 7.97
C TYR A 209 6.51 2.71 9.17
N SER A 210 7.41 2.55 10.14
CA SER A 210 7.53 3.44 11.32
C SER A 210 8.53 4.58 11.14
N HIS A 211 9.16 4.67 9.97
CA HIS A 211 10.25 5.60 9.68
C HIS A 211 9.88 7.06 9.92
N ALA A 212 10.85 7.84 10.39
CA ALA A 212 10.70 9.26 10.68
C ALA A 212 12.02 10.03 10.54
N ILE A 213 11.93 11.35 10.38
CA ILE A 213 13.03 12.30 10.63
C ILE A 213 12.76 13.00 11.97
N THR A 214 13.70 12.85 12.90
CA THR A 214 13.75 13.56 14.18
C THR A 214 14.73 14.71 14.08
N LEU A 215 14.38 15.86 14.67
CA LEU A 215 15.25 17.02 14.74
C LEU A 215 15.53 17.38 16.20
N ALA A 216 16.78 17.74 16.49
CA ALA A 216 17.22 18.24 17.78
C ALA A 216 18.19 19.41 17.57
N ARG A 217 18.47 20.23 18.60
CA ARG A 217 19.45 21.31 18.50
C ARG A 217 20.24 21.52 19.79
N SER A 218 21.43 22.10 19.69
CA SER A 218 22.26 22.50 20.83
C SER A 218 23.10 23.74 20.51
N ARG A 219 23.45 24.52 21.53
CA ARG A 219 24.44 25.61 21.38
C ARG A 219 25.89 25.11 21.36
N ASN A 220 26.10 23.83 21.66
CA ASN A 220 27.41 23.18 21.65
C ASN A 220 27.32 21.92 20.79
N VAL A 221 28.24 21.74 19.85
CA VAL A 221 28.28 20.55 18.97
C VAL A 221 28.29 19.23 19.77
N TRP A 222 28.83 19.26 21.00
CA TRP A 222 28.87 18.13 21.95
C TRP A 222 27.58 17.90 22.75
N GLY A 223 26.53 18.70 22.54
CA GLY A 223 25.27 18.65 23.26
C GLY A 223 25.31 19.31 24.66
N PRO A 224 24.28 19.05 25.50
CA PRO A 224 23.12 18.20 25.22
C PRO A 224 22.24 18.80 24.11
N TYR A 225 21.63 17.93 23.31
CA TYR A 225 20.67 18.32 22.28
C TYR A 225 19.25 18.31 22.85
N GLU A 226 18.54 19.43 22.73
CA GLU A 226 17.10 19.47 22.99
C GLU A 226 16.34 18.99 21.75
N VAL A 227 15.32 18.16 21.94
CA VAL A 227 14.53 17.60 20.84
C VAL A 227 13.47 18.62 20.40
N HIS A 228 13.23 18.70 19.09
CA HIS A 228 12.17 19.52 18.50
C HIS A 228 10.82 19.27 19.20
N PRO A 229 9.96 20.28 19.42
CA PRO A 229 8.68 20.12 20.11
C PRO A 229 7.73 19.08 19.49
N GLN A 230 7.78 18.89 18.16
CA GLN A 230 7.03 17.85 17.45
C GLN A 230 7.75 16.48 17.41
N LYS A 231 8.99 16.41 17.92
CA LYS A 231 9.94 15.29 17.82
C LYS A 231 10.28 14.90 16.38
N HIS A 232 9.32 14.31 15.69
CA HIS A 232 9.40 13.82 14.33
C HIS A 232 8.85 14.87 13.36
N ILE A 233 9.75 15.62 12.72
CA ILE A 233 9.36 16.68 11.79
C ILE A 233 8.79 16.11 10.48
N LEU A 234 9.11 14.87 10.12
CA LEU A 234 8.58 14.17 8.95
C LEU A 234 8.36 12.70 9.26
N THR A 235 7.15 12.18 9.02
CA THR A 235 6.84 10.74 9.11
C THR A 235 5.49 10.41 8.44
N SER A 236 5.40 9.20 7.89
CA SER A 236 4.13 8.63 7.41
C SER A 236 3.54 7.58 8.38
N LYS A 237 4.19 7.31 9.52
CA LYS A 237 3.92 6.13 10.36
C LYS A 237 2.49 6.01 10.85
N ASP A 238 1.88 7.15 11.20
CA ASP A 238 0.52 7.22 11.72
C ASP A 238 -0.53 7.46 10.61
N THR A 239 -0.09 7.48 9.34
CA THR A 239 -0.93 7.75 8.16
C THR A 239 -0.74 6.65 7.09
N PRO A 240 -1.30 5.44 7.30
CA PRO A 240 -1.07 4.28 6.42
C PRO A 240 -1.58 4.46 4.98
N HIS A 241 -2.41 5.48 4.75
CA HIS A 241 -2.99 5.82 3.44
C HIS A 241 -2.26 6.96 2.73
N ALA A 242 -1.22 7.55 3.33
CA ALA A 242 -0.41 8.55 2.65
C ALA A 242 0.22 7.92 1.40
N ALA A 243 0.21 8.66 0.29
CA ALA A 243 0.76 8.17 -0.98
C ALA A 243 2.26 7.86 -0.89
N LEU A 244 2.96 8.59 -0.01
CA LEU A 244 4.37 8.43 0.32
C LEU A 244 4.46 7.79 1.70
N GLN A 245 4.96 6.56 1.76
CA GLN A 245 5.17 5.81 2.99
C GLN A 245 6.67 5.77 3.34
N ARG A 246 7.01 5.20 4.50
CA ARG A 246 8.40 5.01 4.96
C ARG A 246 9.20 6.33 4.99
N ALA A 247 8.52 7.47 5.17
CA ALA A 247 9.15 8.78 5.09
C ALA A 247 10.09 9.02 6.28
N GLY A 248 11.38 9.09 5.99
CA GLY A 248 12.47 9.24 6.94
C GLY A 248 13.80 9.43 6.21
N HIS A 249 14.91 9.39 6.94
CA HIS A 249 16.29 9.48 6.40
C HIS A 249 16.45 10.57 5.35
N GLY A 250 16.64 11.80 5.82
CA GLY A 250 16.61 12.98 4.97
C GLY A 250 17.53 14.11 5.40
N GLN A 251 17.73 15.04 4.49
CA GLN A 251 18.65 16.17 4.64
C GLN A 251 18.01 17.50 4.27
N ILE A 252 18.48 18.56 4.93
CA ILE A 252 18.00 19.93 4.77
C ILE A 252 18.87 20.62 3.72
N VAL A 253 18.24 21.34 2.80
CA VAL A 253 18.93 22.24 1.87
C VAL A 253 18.24 23.60 1.84
N GLU A 254 19.03 24.66 1.75
CA GLU A 254 18.52 26.01 1.51
C GLU A 254 18.88 26.45 0.09
N THR A 255 17.93 27.07 -0.60
CA THR A 255 18.11 27.67 -1.91
C THR A 255 18.85 29.02 -1.80
N PRO A 256 19.41 29.55 -2.91
CA PRO A 256 20.02 30.88 -2.91
C PRO A 256 19.07 32.01 -2.45
N ASP A 257 17.76 31.88 -2.69
CA ASP A 257 16.73 32.82 -2.23
C ASP A 257 16.26 32.57 -0.78
N GLY A 258 16.88 31.62 -0.07
CA GLY A 258 16.63 31.36 1.36
C GLY A 258 15.41 30.49 1.67
N LYS A 259 14.80 29.84 0.68
CA LYS A 259 13.79 28.81 0.93
C LYS A 259 14.44 27.53 1.41
N THR A 260 13.75 26.82 2.28
CA THR A 260 14.24 25.58 2.88
C THR A 260 13.46 24.39 2.35
N TYR A 261 14.17 23.32 2.02
CA TYR A 261 13.61 22.06 1.60
C TYR A 261 14.23 20.91 2.41
N VAL A 262 13.48 19.83 2.56
CA VAL A 262 13.94 18.57 3.15
C VAL A 262 13.79 17.47 2.12
N VAL A 263 14.89 16.91 1.65
CA VAL A 263 14.88 15.67 0.87
C VAL A 263 14.77 14.49 1.83
N HIS A 264 14.09 13.42 1.42
CA HIS A 264 13.90 12.24 2.26
C HIS A 264 13.62 11.01 1.41
N LEU A 265 13.88 9.82 1.93
CA LEU A 265 13.44 8.61 1.25
C LEU A 265 11.94 8.35 1.46
N THR A 266 11.33 7.60 0.55
CA THR A 266 9.95 7.13 0.65
C THR A 266 9.73 5.82 -0.10
N GLY A 267 8.84 4.97 0.39
CA GLY A 267 8.29 3.84 -0.37
C GLY A 267 6.92 4.17 -0.94
N ARG A 268 6.65 3.73 -2.18
CA ARG A 268 5.31 3.73 -2.77
C ARG A 268 4.79 2.29 -2.85
N PRO A 269 4.20 1.77 -1.76
CA PRO A 269 3.69 0.40 -1.77
C PRO A 269 2.62 0.22 -2.85
N THR A 270 2.52 -0.98 -3.38
CA THR A 270 1.46 -1.45 -4.27
C THR A 270 0.51 -2.35 -3.50
N THR A 271 -0.76 -2.42 -3.94
CA THR A 271 -1.80 -3.29 -3.39
C THR A 271 -2.06 -3.12 -1.88
N GLN A 272 -2.91 -3.95 -1.30
CA GLN A 272 -3.10 -4.03 0.15
C GLN A 272 -1.95 -4.74 0.89
N LYS A 273 -1.12 -5.52 0.17
CA LYS A 273 0.05 -6.22 0.75
C LYS A 273 1.18 -5.26 1.16
N ARG A 274 1.05 -3.97 0.85
CA ARG A 274 2.04 -2.91 1.12
C ARG A 274 3.44 -3.27 0.60
N ARG A 275 3.55 -3.62 -0.69
CA ARG A 275 4.80 -4.04 -1.33
C ARG A 275 5.36 -2.95 -2.24
N SER A 276 6.54 -2.44 -1.94
CA SER A 276 7.20 -1.34 -2.64
C SER A 276 8.13 -1.90 -3.72
N VAL A 277 7.56 -2.26 -4.88
CA VAL A 277 8.34 -2.86 -5.99
C VAL A 277 9.44 -1.95 -6.54
N LEU A 278 9.24 -0.65 -6.43
CA LEU A 278 10.21 0.37 -6.81
C LEU A 278 11.30 0.57 -5.75
N GLY A 279 11.25 -0.18 -4.65
CA GLY A 279 12.11 -0.01 -3.49
C GLY A 279 11.81 1.29 -2.73
N ARG A 280 12.87 1.87 -2.18
CA ARG A 280 12.88 3.22 -1.58
C ARG A 280 13.36 4.24 -2.60
N GLU A 281 12.60 5.31 -2.74
CA GLU A 281 12.74 6.39 -3.73
C GLU A 281 13.05 7.72 -3.00
N THR A 282 13.50 8.76 -3.71
CA THR A 282 13.76 10.08 -3.09
C THR A 282 12.64 11.07 -3.35
N ALA A 283 12.12 11.68 -2.30
CA ALA A 283 11.12 12.75 -2.32
C ALA A 283 11.66 14.03 -1.67
N ILE A 284 10.96 15.14 -1.89
CA ILE A 284 11.30 16.47 -1.34
C ILE A 284 10.08 17.10 -0.69
N GLN A 285 10.27 17.84 0.40
CA GLN A 285 9.25 18.62 1.10
C GLN A 285 9.70 20.06 1.27
N GLU A 286 8.80 21.01 1.10
CA GLU A 286 9.06 22.41 1.48
C GLU A 286 9.00 22.52 3.01
N ALA A 287 9.91 23.30 3.58
CA ALA A 287 10.02 23.52 5.00
C ALA A 287 10.25 25.01 5.30
N TYR A 288 10.03 25.41 6.54
CA TYR A 288 10.25 26.79 6.98
C TYR A 288 10.77 26.82 8.41
N TRP A 289 11.56 27.84 8.72
CA TRP A 289 12.02 28.13 10.07
C TRP A 289 10.99 29.00 10.79
N GLY A 290 10.51 28.56 11.95
CA GLY A 290 9.60 29.31 12.81
C GLY A 290 10.31 30.41 13.60
N ASP A 291 9.51 31.29 14.22
CA ASP A 291 10.01 32.36 15.10
C ASP A 291 10.74 31.82 16.35
N ASP A 292 10.49 30.55 16.69
CA ASP A 292 11.17 29.81 17.76
C ASP A 292 12.48 29.15 17.32
N GLU A 293 12.96 29.48 16.12
CA GLU A 293 14.16 28.95 15.47
C GLU A 293 14.12 27.43 15.25
N TRP A 294 12.94 26.83 15.10
CA TRP A 294 12.78 25.41 14.72
C TRP A 294 12.34 25.25 13.27
N LEU A 295 12.73 24.13 12.64
CA LEU A 295 12.34 23.81 11.28
C LEU A 295 11.05 22.98 11.26
N TYR A 296 10.08 23.44 10.49
CA TYR A 296 8.79 22.78 10.29
C TYR A 296 8.56 22.41 8.82
N ILE A 297 7.97 21.24 8.58
CA ILE A 297 7.50 20.85 7.24
C ILE A 297 6.20 21.59 6.92
N LYS A 298 6.12 22.18 5.72
CA LYS A 298 4.91 22.83 5.23
C LYS A 298 3.79 21.80 5.10
N ASN A 299 2.59 22.14 5.59
CA ASN A 299 1.41 21.26 5.68
C ASN A 299 1.52 20.13 6.74
N GLY A 300 2.53 20.15 7.60
CA GLY A 300 2.68 19.21 8.72
C GLY A 300 3.58 18.01 8.40
N PRO A 301 3.76 17.08 9.35
CA PRO A 301 4.79 16.05 9.28
C PRO A 301 4.49 14.91 8.29
N VAL A 302 3.26 14.83 7.75
CA VAL A 302 2.92 13.81 6.75
C VAL A 302 3.44 14.29 5.38
N PRO A 303 4.26 13.48 4.67
CA PRO A 303 4.86 13.90 3.41
C PRO A 303 3.80 14.24 2.35
N SER A 304 3.93 15.42 1.74
CA SER A 304 3.07 15.87 0.65
C SER A 304 3.45 15.17 -0.66
N LEU A 305 2.45 14.72 -1.41
CA LEU A 305 2.65 14.14 -2.75
C LEU A 305 3.03 15.21 -3.79
N TYR A 306 2.51 16.43 -3.64
CA TYR A 306 2.79 17.57 -4.50
C TYR A 306 3.43 18.69 -3.68
N VAL A 307 4.51 19.26 -4.18
CA VAL A 307 5.32 20.27 -3.48
C VAL A 307 5.65 21.43 -4.42
N ASP A 308 5.65 22.65 -3.90
CA ASP A 308 5.96 23.84 -4.67
C ASP A 308 7.49 23.95 -4.87
N LEU A 309 7.95 23.74 -6.11
CA LEU A 309 9.37 23.78 -6.47
C LEU A 309 9.71 24.98 -7.38
N PRO A 310 11.00 25.35 -7.50
CA PRO A 310 11.45 26.44 -8.38
C PRO A 310 11.03 26.31 -9.85
N ALA A 311 10.96 25.08 -10.40
CA ALA A 311 10.59 24.83 -11.79
C ALA A 311 9.54 23.72 -11.95
N GLU A 312 8.92 23.68 -13.12
CA GLU A 312 8.05 22.57 -13.51
C GLU A 312 8.88 21.31 -13.76
N ARG A 313 8.27 20.15 -13.53
CA ARG A 313 8.88 18.85 -13.81
C ARG A 313 8.65 18.45 -15.26
N ASP A 314 9.73 18.15 -15.96
CA ASP A 314 9.70 17.57 -17.30
C ASP A 314 9.89 16.05 -17.21
N ASP A 315 8.80 15.31 -17.34
CA ASP A 315 8.80 13.85 -17.36
C ASP A 315 8.92 13.27 -18.78
N THR A 316 9.23 14.07 -19.81
CA THR A 316 9.33 13.59 -21.20
C THR A 316 10.36 12.48 -21.31
N GLU A 317 11.56 12.68 -20.76
CA GLU A 317 12.62 11.67 -20.76
C GLU A 317 12.27 10.45 -19.90
N TYR A 318 11.52 10.67 -18.80
CA TYR A 318 11.10 9.62 -17.86
C TYR A 318 10.11 8.64 -18.51
N TRP A 319 9.14 9.14 -19.28
CA TRP A 319 8.14 8.32 -20.00
C TRP A 319 8.55 7.88 -21.41
N GLU A 320 9.76 8.23 -21.85
CA GLU A 320 10.26 7.81 -23.16
C GLU A 320 10.63 6.31 -23.17
N GLU A 321 10.34 5.63 -24.27
CA GLU A 321 10.93 4.31 -24.52
C GLU A 321 12.45 4.43 -24.63
N LYS A 322 13.16 3.64 -23.82
CA LYS A 322 14.62 3.56 -23.89
C LYS A 322 15.03 2.32 -24.67
N ARG A 323 15.62 2.53 -25.85
CA ARG A 323 16.23 1.48 -26.66
C ARG A 323 17.76 1.60 -26.60
N TYR A 324 18.38 0.68 -25.88
CA TYR A 324 19.82 0.60 -25.72
C TYR A 324 20.44 -0.27 -26.81
N THR A 325 21.35 0.32 -27.57
CA THR A 325 22.28 -0.40 -28.46
C THR A 325 23.69 -0.27 -27.88
N PHE A 326 24.54 -1.29 -28.06
CA PHE A 326 25.81 -1.41 -27.36
C PHE A 326 26.97 -1.13 -28.31
N LYS A 327 27.50 0.10 -28.31
CA LYS A 327 28.60 0.49 -29.21
C LYS A 327 29.96 0.39 -28.53
N ASP A 328 30.26 1.35 -27.66
CA ASP A 328 31.61 1.47 -27.07
C ASP A 328 31.60 1.30 -25.55
N THR A 329 30.52 1.73 -24.88
CA THR A 329 30.41 1.69 -23.42
C THR A 329 29.03 1.24 -22.99
N LEU A 330 28.94 0.70 -21.78
CA LEU A 330 27.65 0.37 -21.18
C LEU A 330 26.91 1.67 -20.83
N HIS A 331 25.60 1.70 -21.09
CA HIS A 331 24.78 2.87 -20.76
C HIS A 331 24.71 3.11 -19.26
N SER A 332 24.62 4.36 -18.86
CA SER A 332 24.58 4.77 -17.45
C SER A 332 23.40 4.17 -16.69
N ASP A 333 22.32 3.75 -17.34
CA ASP A 333 21.17 3.17 -16.65
C ASP A 333 21.44 1.76 -16.09
N PHE A 334 22.47 1.09 -16.60
CA PHE A 334 22.84 -0.25 -16.17
C PHE A 334 23.83 -0.26 -15.01
N GLN A 335 23.66 -1.25 -14.15
CA GLN A 335 24.59 -1.67 -13.11
C GLN A 335 24.73 -3.20 -13.15
N TRP A 336 25.72 -3.70 -12.42
CA TRP A 336 25.94 -5.13 -12.19
C TRP A 336 26.16 -5.38 -10.70
N LEU A 337 26.24 -6.64 -10.31
CA LEU A 337 26.37 -7.01 -8.90
C LEU A 337 27.85 -7.13 -8.50
N ARG A 338 28.19 -6.40 -7.43
CA ARG A 338 29.35 -6.58 -6.53
C ARG A 338 30.76 -6.41 -7.09
N THR A 339 31.08 -7.07 -8.19
CA THR A 339 32.45 -7.16 -8.68
C THR A 339 32.95 -5.82 -9.22
N PRO A 340 34.15 -5.37 -8.82
CA PRO A 340 34.81 -4.21 -9.43
C PRO A 340 35.56 -4.57 -10.73
N GLU A 341 35.45 -5.83 -11.19
CA GLU A 341 36.15 -6.38 -12.36
C GLU A 341 35.12 -6.70 -13.47
N PRO A 342 34.50 -5.68 -14.11
CA PRO A 342 33.42 -5.88 -15.10
C PRO A 342 33.86 -6.69 -16.32
N GLU A 343 35.14 -6.62 -16.71
CA GLU A 343 35.70 -7.38 -17.82
C GLU A 343 35.62 -8.91 -17.61
N ARG A 344 35.43 -9.35 -16.36
CA ARG A 344 35.20 -10.76 -16.05
C ARG A 344 33.78 -11.21 -16.34
N ILE A 345 32.80 -10.31 -16.44
CA ILE A 345 31.37 -10.67 -16.55
C ILE A 345 30.72 -10.18 -17.84
N PHE A 346 31.23 -9.12 -18.46
CA PHE A 346 30.73 -8.67 -19.75
C PHE A 346 31.79 -7.94 -20.57
N ASN A 347 31.55 -7.89 -21.88
CA ASN A 347 32.25 -7.01 -22.80
C ASN A 347 31.29 -6.47 -23.86
N ILE A 348 31.64 -5.37 -24.51
CA ILE A 348 30.90 -4.83 -25.65
C ILE A 348 31.78 -4.99 -26.88
N LYS A 349 31.28 -5.73 -27.87
CA LYS A 349 31.96 -6.03 -29.14
C LYS A 349 30.94 -6.09 -30.25
N ASP A 350 31.32 -5.61 -31.44
CA ASP A 350 30.54 -5.73 -32.67
C ASP A 350 29.08 -5.23 -32.58
N GLY A 351 28.83 -4.20 -31.76
CA GLY A 351 27.48 -3.65 -31.59
C GLY A 351 26.61 -4.40 -30.56
N GLN A 352 27.17 -5.38 -29.84
CA GLN A 352 26.45 -6.27 -28.93
C GLN A 352 27.02 -6.21 -27.50
N LEU A 353 26.17 -6.49 -26.51
CA LEU A 353 26.60 -6.80 -25.14
C LEU A 353 26.81 -8.31 -25.04
N ALA A 354 28.06 -8.75 -24.85
CA ALA A 354 28.39 -10.14 -24.58
C ALA A 354 28.51 -10.34 -23.07
N LEU A 355 27.59 -11.10 -22.48
CA LEU A 355 27.69 -11.55 -21.09
C LEU A 355 28.46 -12.86 -21.07
N ILE A 356 29.53 -12.91 -20.28
CA ILE A 356 30.39 -14.08 -20.20
C ILE A 356 29.85 -14.98 -19.09
N GLY A 357 29.42 -16.21 -19.41
CA GLY A 357 28.83 -17.14 -18.44
C GLY A 357 29.73 -17.35 -17.21
N ARG A 358 29.17 -17.13 -16.02
CA ARG A 358 29.86 -17.32 -14.73
C ARG A 358 28.96 -18.11 -13.79
N GLU A 359 28.87 -17.68 -12.53
CA GLU A 359 28.08 -18.32 -11.49
C GLU A 359 26.57 -18.19 -11.77
N SER A 360 25.79 -18.96 -11.03
CA SER A 360 24.34 -18.93 -11.14
C SER A 360 23.73 -17.59 -10.70
N ILE A 361 22.51 -17.34 -11.16
CA ILE A 361 21.70 -16.22 -10.67
C ILE A 361 21.57 -16.26 -9.13
N GLY A 362 21.86 -15.14 -8.47
CA GLY A 362 21.85 -15.03 -7.00
C GLY A 362 23.17 -15.37 -6.31
N ALA A 363 24.25 -15.64 -7.05
CA ALA A 363 25.59 -15.79 -6.48
C ALA A 363 26.16 -14.44 -6.00
N TRP A 364 26.93 -14.47 -4.91
CA TRP A 364 27.48 -13.27 -4.29
C TRP A 364 28.87 -12.88 -4.80
N PHE A 365 29.46 -13.61 -5.76
CA PHE A 365 30.78 -13.29 -6.28
C PHE A 365 30.68 -12.78 -7.72
N GLU A 366 30.61 -13.69 -8.70
CA GLU A 366 30.71 -13.38 -10.12
C GLU A 366 29.43 -13.80 -10.84
N GLN A 367 28.40 -12.99 -10.70
CA GLN A 367 27.18 -13.14 -11.48
C GLN A 367 27.23 -12.22 -12.70
N ALA A 368 27.19 -12.82 -13.91
CA ALA A 368 27.07 -12.03 -15.13
C ALA A 368 25.62 -11.56 -15.33
N LEU A 369 25.28 -10.49 -14.60
CA LEU A 369 24.01 -9.78 -14.65
C LEU A 369 24.29 -8.31 -14.95
N VAL A 370 23.67 -7.80 -16.01
CA VAL A 370 23.65 -6.38 -16.34
C VAL A 370 22.20 -5.93 -16.40
N ALA A 371 21.81 -5.06 -15.46
CA ALA A 371 20.41 -4.70 -15.24
C ALA A 371 20.23 -3.22 -14.92
N ARG A 372 19.04 -2.71 -15.24
CA ARG A 372 18.60 -1.36 -14.88
C ARG A 372 17.48 -1.41 -13.86
N ARG A 373 17.33 -0.32 -13.10
CA ARG A 373 16.24 -0.17 -12.13
C ARG A 373 14.87 -0.20 -12.83
N GLN A 374 13.90 -0.82 -12.17
CA GLN A 374 12.50 -0.57 -12.42
C GLN A 374 12.14 0.80 -11.82
N THR A 375 11.72 1.74 -12.67
CA THR A 375 11.36 3.11 -12.25
C THR A 375 9.87 3.42 -12.47
N HIS A 376 9.12 2.48 -13.05
CA HIS A 376 7.69 2.56 -13.31
C HIS A 376 6.99 1.32 -12.76
N PHE A 377 5.75 1.47 -12.30
CA PHE A 377 4.93 0.33 -11.84
C PHE A 377 4.60 -0.62 -12.99
N SER A 378 4.40 -0.08 -14.19
CA SER A 378 4.08 -0.83 -15.39
C SER A 378 5.04 -0.48 -16.53
N TYR A 379 5.58 -1.51 -17.18
CA TYR A 379 6.53 -1.37 -18.29
C TYR A 379 6.63 -2.67 -19.10
N ASP A 380 7.23 -2.57 -20.28
CA ASP A 380 7.68 -3.70 -21.08
C ASP A 380 9.20 -3.69 -21.18
N ALA A 381 9.80 -4.88 -21.18
CA ALA A 381 11.22 -5.04 -21.48
C ALA A 381 11.43 -6.13 -22.53
N GLU A 382 12.36 -5.91 -23.45
CA GLU A 382 12.71 -6.92 -24.45
C GLU A 382 14.19 -6.86 -24.85
N THR A 383 14.68 -7.98 -25.37
CA THR A 383 16.03 -8.13 -25.92
C THR A 383 16.02 -9.22 -27.00
N VAL A 384 17.10 -9.31 -27.77
CA VAL A 384 17.39 -10.42 -28.68
C VAL A 384 18.71 -11.04 -28.26
N ILE A 385 18.69 -12.35 -28.01
CA ILE A 385 19.83 -13.14 -27.56
C ILE A 385 20.29 -14.11 -28.67
N ASP A 386 21.60 -14.18 -28.85
CA ASP A 386 22.31 -15.22 -29.58
C ASP A 386 23.11 -16.07 -28.57
N PHE A 387 22.68 -17.33 -28.38
CA PHE A 387 23.22 -18.23 -27.37
C PHE A 387 22.94 -19.69 -27.74
N SER A 388 23.98 -20.51 -27.72
CA SER A 388 23.96 -21.93 -28.09
C SER A 388 24.48 -22.79 -26.92
N PRO A 389 23.65 -23.02 -25.89
CA PRO A 389 24.02 -23.86 -24.76
C PRO A 389 24.12 -25.33 -25.18
N GLU A 390 25.07 -26.06 -24.58
CA GLU A 390 25.32 -27.48 -24.84
C GLU A 390 24.59 -28.40 -23.84
N ASP A 391 24.28 -27.89 -22.64
CA ASP A 391 23.58 -28.63 -21.58
C ASP A 391 22.78 -27.71 -20.64
N GLU A 392 22.16 -28.28 -19.61
CA GLU A 392 21.32 -27.58 -18.64
C GLU A 392 22.08 -26.69 -17.64
N ARG A 393 23.42 -26.73 -17.66
CA ARG A 393 24.29 -25.90 -16.80
C ARG A 393 24.64 -24.56 -17.46
N GLN A 394 24.27 -24.37 -18.72
CA GLN A 394 24.45 -23.14 -19.48
C GLN A 394 23.10 -22.48 -19.77
N PHE A 395 22.87 -21.30 -19.22
CA PHE A 395 21.60 -20.59 -19.38
C PHE A 395 21.77 -19.08 -19.39
N ALA A 396 21.11 -18.41 -20.33
CA ALA A 396 21.18 -16.96 -20.50
C ALA A 396 19.85 -16.39 -20.97
N GLY A 397 19.52 -15.14 -20.63
CA GLY A 397 18.27 -14.52 -21.08
C GLY A 397 17.87 -13.25 -20.35
N LEU A 398 16.55 -13.06 -20.17
CA LEU A 398 15.92 -11.85 -19.63
C LEU A 398 15.37 -12.09 -18.22
N THR A 399 15.76 -11.25 -17.25
CA THR A 399 15.35 -11.39 -15.85
C THR A 399 14.71 -10.13 -15.27
N ALA A 400 13.69 -10.33 -14.43
CA ALA A 400 13.24 -9.36 -13.44
C ALA A 400 13.75 -9.83 -12.07
N TYR A 401 14.58 -9.02 -11.42
CA TYR A 401 15.44 -9.44 -10.30
C TYR A 401 15.31 -8.47 -9.13
N TYR A 402 15.19 -8.99 -7.92
CA TYR A 402 15.36 -8.20 -6.69
C TYR A 402 16.61 -8.68 -5.94
N CYS A 403 16.66 -9.95 -5.58
CA CYS A 403 17.78 -10.60 -4.91
C CYS A 403 17.76 -12.12 -5.20
N ARG A 404 18.69 -12.88 -4.63
CA ARG A 404 18.72 -14.35 -4.80
C ARG A 404 17.47 -15.10 -4.32
N PHE A 405 16.65 -14.47 -3.46
CA PHE A 405 15.43 -15.06 -2.91
C PHE A 405 14.19 -14.70 -3.73
N ASN A 406 14.29 -13.71 -4.63
CA ASN A 406 13.17 -13.14 -5.38
C ASN A 406 13.61 -12.71 -6.78
N PHE A 407 13.32 -13.56 -7.77
CA PHE A 407 13.56 -13.26 -9.18
C PHE A 407 12.67 -14.09 -10.10
N PHE A 408 12.51 -13.60 -11.33
CA PHE A 408 11.92 -14.30 -12.46
C PHE A 408 12.89 -14.22 -13.64
N TYR A 409 13.15 -15.34 -14.31
CA TYR A 409 14.19 -15.40 -15.32
C TYR A 409 13.78 -16.34 -16.47
N LEU A 410 13.52 -15.76 -17.64
CA LEU A 410 13.30 -16.50 -18.88
C LEU A 410 14.65 -16.76 -19.54
N THR A 411 15.02 -18.02 -19.64
CA THR A 411 16.33 -18.46 -20.15
C THR A 411 16.20 -19.18 -21.49
N VAL A 412 17.21 -19.01 -22.34
CA VAL A 412 17.63 -19.98 -23.34
C VAL A 412 18.62 -20.92 -22.64
N THR A 413 18.33 -22.22 -22.64
CA THR A 413 19.13 -23.30 -22.05
C THR A 413 19.13 -24.51 -22.99
N ALA A 414 19.86 -25.57 -22.67
CA ALA A 414 19.66 -26.88 -23.31
C ALA A 414 19.19 -27.92 -22.28
N HIS A 415 18.47 -28.93 -22.76
CA HIS A 415 18.22 -30.14 -22.01
C HIS A 415 19.49 -31.02 -22.01
N SER A 416 19.54 -32.06 -21.17
CA SER A 416 20.73 -32.91 -21.00
C SER A 416 21.15 -33.71 -22.25
N ASP A 417 20.33 -33.72 -23.29
CA ASP A 417 20.61 -34.31 -24.60
C ASP A 417 21.07 -33.26 -25.64
N GLY A 418 21.28 -32.01 -25.22
CA GLY A 418 21.69 -30.89 -26.07
C GLY A 418 20.54 -30.24 -26.83
N GLN A 419 19.29 -30.66 -26.62
CA GLN A 419 18.14 -30.00 -27.23
C GLN A 419 17.95 -28.62 -26.61
N ARG A 420 18.10 -27.55 -27.41
CA ARG A 420 17.88 -26.18 -26.96
C ARG A 420 16.41 -25.94 -26.61
N GLU A 421 16.19 -25.24 -25.50
CA GLU A 421 14.85 -24.95 -24.98
C GLU A 421 14.78 -23.61 -24.26
N LEU A 422 13.55 -23.13 -24.07
CA LEU A 422 13.24 -22.01 -23.18
C LEU A 422 12.70 -22.53 -21.86
N LEU A 423 13.27 -22.04 -20.76
CA LEU A 423 12.87 -22.41 -19.41
C LEU A 423 12.67 -21.15 -18.56
N ILE A 424 11.68 -21.17 -17.67
CA ILE A 424 11.48 -20.09 -16.69
C ILE A 424 11.99 -20.56 -15.33
N LEU A 425 13.05 -19.93 -14.85
CA LEU A 425 13.55 -20.05 -13.49
C LEU A 425 12.91 -18.97 -12.62
N ARG A 426 12.45 -19.33 -11.42
CA ARG A 426 11.92 -18.37 -10.46
C ARG A 426 12.28 -18.74 -9.04
N SER A 427 12.44 -17.72 -8.21
CA SER A 427 12.53 -17.83 -6.77
C SER A 427 11.53 -16.83 -6.19
N GLU A 428 10.59 -17.30 -5.37
CA GLU A 428 9.52 -16.49 -4.80
C GLU A 428 9.53 -16.58 -3.27
N GLU A 429 10.01 -15.52 -2.59
CA GLU A 429 10.10 -15.41 -1.13
C GLU A 429 10.81 -16.58 -0.45
N THR A 430 11.89 -17.10 -1.05
CA THR A 430 12.50 -18.37 -0.61
C THR A 430 13.57 -18.24 0.47
N PHE A 431 13.66 -17.10 1.15
CA PHE A 431 14.59 -16.93 2.26
C PHE A 431 14.31 -17.94 3.40
N PRO A 432 15.35 -18.46 4.09
CA PRO A 432 16.79 -18.17 3.92
C PRO A 432 17.51 -19.02 2.89
N LEU A 433 16.77 -19.75 2.05
CA LEU A 433 17.33 -20.89 1.34
C LEU A 433 17.63 -20.60 -0.14
N GLY A 434 16.99 -19.59 -0.74
CA GLY A 434 17.28 -19.20 -2.13
C GLY A 434 17.00 -20.33 -3.12
N ARG A 435 15.85 -21.01 -2.94
CA ARG A 435 15.48 -22.17 -3.75
C ARG A 435 14.77 -21.73 -5.02
N LEU A 436 14.84 -22.57 -6.05
CA LEU A 436 13.97 -22.46 -7.22
C LEU A 436 12.62 -23.11 -6.94
N ASP A 437 11.55 -22.46 -7.39
CA ASP A 437 10.18 -22.97 -7.26
C ASP A 437 9.91 -24.09 -8.26
N LYS A 438 9.33 -25.19 -7.76
CA LYS A 438 8.98 -26.39 -8.55
C LYS A 438 7.49 -26.75 -8.39
N PRO A 439 6.84 -27.36 -9.41
CA PRO A 439 7.40 -27.67 -10.74
C PRO A 439 7.66 -26.40 -11.56
N PHE A 440 8.59 -26.49 -12.52
CA PHE A 440 8.82 -25.43 -13.49
C PHE A 440 7.64 -25.31 -14.46
N ALA A 441 7.52 -24.16 -15.13
CA ALA A 441 6.64 -24.08 -16.31
C ALA A 441 7.16 -25.03 -17.40
N GLU A 442 6.26 -25.57 -18.21
CA GLU A 442 6.63 -26.54 -19.25
C GLU A 442 7.66 -25.90 -20.21
N PRO A 443 8.85 -26.52 -20.41
CA PRO A 443 9.86 -25.98 -21.31
C PRO A 443 9.38 -25.93 -22.74
N VAL A 444 9.85 -24.95 -23.51
CA VAL A 444 9.56 -24.84 -24.94
C VAL A 444 10.79 -25.21 -25.74
N LYS A 445 10.73 -26.34 -26.46
CA LYS A 445 11.80 -26.74 -27.39
C LYS A 445 11.90 -25.74 -28.54
N ILE A 446 13.12 -25.33 -28.87
CA ILE A 446 13.43 -24.39 -29.95
C ILE A 446 14.54 -24.95 -30.84
N PRO A 447 14.74 -24.45 -32.07
CA PRO A 447 15.88 -24.86 -32.89
C PRO A 447 17.22 -24.66 -32.16
N ASN A 448 18.18 -25.55 -32.40
CA ASN A 448 19.49 -25.50 -31.73
C ASN A 448 20.32 -24.26 -32.14
N GLU A 449 20.02 -23.67 -33.30
CA GLU A 449 20.70 -22.48 -33.83
C GLU A 449 19.74 -21.31 -34.04
N GLY A 450 20.30 -20.10 -34.18
CA GLY A 450 19.54 -18.87 -34.46
C GLY A 450 19.18 -18.08 -33.20
N LYS A 451 18.84 -16.81 -33.39
CA LYS A 451 18.55 -15.86 -32.31
C LYS A 451 17.14 -16.04 -31.74
N VAL A 452 16.94 -15.63 -30.49
CA VAL A 452 15.62 -15.57 -29.85
C VAL A 452 15.34 -14.17 -29.36
N LYS A 453 14.16 -13.66 -29.66
CA LYS A 453 13.63 -12.48 -28.99
C LYS A 453 12.98 -12.89 -27.68
N LEU A 454 13.37 -12.27 -26.58
CA LEU A 454 12.80 -12.49 -25.24
C LEU A 454 12.15 -11.19 -24.77
N ALA A 455 10.98 -11.27 -24.17
CA ALA A 455 10.28 -10.12 -23.62
C ALA A 455 9.52 -10.43 -22.34
N LEU A 456 9.28 -9.40 -21.52
CA LEU A 456 8.37 -9.45 -20.38
C LEU A 456 7.52 -8.19 -20.33
N THR A 457 6.33 -8.32 -19.76
CA THR A 457 5.43 -7.20 -19.48
C THR A 457 5.06 -7.22 -18.01
N ILE A 458 5.14 -6.06 -17.35
CA ILE A 458 4.64 -5.85 -15.98
C ILE A 458 3.46 -4.89 -16.03
N ARG A 459 2.32 -5.30 -15.45
CA ARG A 459 1.10 -4.48 -15.27
C ARG A 459 0.63 -4.59 -13.83
N GLY A 460 0.92 -3.57 -13.02
CA GLY A 460 0.72 -3.64 -11.58
C GLY A 460 1.47 -4.82 -10.97
N SER A 461 0.75 -5.81 -10.45
CA SER A 461 1.36 -7.03 -9.88
C SER A 461 1.53 -8.18 -10.87
N LYS A 462 1.16 -8.02 -12.15
CA LYS A 462 1.18 -9.13 -13.13
C LYS A 462 2.43 -9.09 -13.99
N LEU A 463 3.23 -10.16 -13.96
CA LEU A 463 4.36 -10.38 -14.87
C LEU A 463 4.00 -11.49 -15.87
N GLN A 464 4.19 -11.24 -17.17
CA GLN A 464 4.05 -12.24 -18.23
C GLN A 464 5.30 -12.22 -19.12
N PHE A 465 5.85 -13.41 -19.40
CA PHE A 465 6.93 -13.60 -20.35
C PHE A 465 6.43 -13.92 -21.76
N TYR A 466 7.24 -13.54 -22.76
CA TYR A 466 7.03 -13.80 -24.17
C TYR A 466 8.35 -14.15 -24.86
N TYR A 467 8.26 -14.88 -25.96
CA TYR A 467 9.39 -15.14 -26.85
C TYR A 467 8.97 -15.09 -28.32
N ALA A 468 9.92 -14.89 -29.23
CA ALA A 468 9.75 -15.14 -30.66
C ALA A 468 11.03 -15.69 -31.27
N LEU A 469 10.90 -16.65 -32.17
CA LEU A 469 11.97 -17.06 -33.06
C LEU A 469 12.09 -16.08 -34.23
N GLU A 470 13.21 -16.13 -34.94
CA GLU A 470 13.44 -15.26 -36.09
C GLU A 470 12.30 -15.35 -37.13
N GLY A 471 11.75 -14.19 -37.52
CA GLY A 471 10.61 -14.11 -38.44
C GLY A 471 9.24 -14.49 -37.86
N GLN A 472 9.12 -14.74 -36.55
CA GLN A 472 7.87 -15.10 -35.89
C GLN A 472 7.34 -13.99 -34.96
N GLU A 473 6.05 -14.08 -34.63
CA GLU A 473 5.37 -13.17 -33.70
C GLU A 473 5.62 -13.55 -32.22
N LEU A 474 5.55 -12.57 -31.33
CA LEU A 474 5.69 -12.79 -29.89
C LEU A 474 4.59 -13.72 -29.36
N THR A 475 5.01 -14.81 -28.73
CA THR A 475 4.16 -15.83 -28.13
C THR A 475 4.37 -15.87 -26.63
N LYS A 476 3.28 -15.98 -25.85
CA LYS A 476 3.34 -16.11 -24.38
C LYS A 476 4.02 -17.42 -23.97
N ILE A 477 4.84 -17.36 -22.92
CA ILE A 477 5.44 -18.53 -22.28
C ILE A 477 5.24 -18.44 -20.76
N GLY A 478 4.89 -19.58 -20.16
CA GLY A 478 4.59 -19.69 -18.74
C GLY A 478 3.30 -18.97 -18.30
N PRO A 479 2.89 -19.16 -17.03
CA PRO A 479 1.77 -18.46 -16.43
C PRO A 479 2.06 -16.97 -16.19
N VAL A 480 1.04 -16.24 -15.73
CA VAL A 480 1.22 -14.89 -15.16
C VAL A 480 1.72 -15.02 -13.72
N TYR A 481 2.82 -14.35 -13.41
CA TYR A 481 3.46 -14.36 -12.08
C TYR A 481 3.11 -13.09 -11.27
N ASP A 482 3.30 -13.15 -9.94
CA ASP A 482 3.12 -12.02 -9.03
C ASP A 482 4.40 -11.16 -8.97
N ALA A 483 4.47 -10.13 -9.82
CA ALA A 483 5.57 -9.16 -9.86
C ALA A 483 5.75 -8.39 -8.54
N SER A 484 4.74 -8.34 -7.67
CA SER A 484 4.85 -7.61 -6.39
C SER A 484 5.86 -8.24 -5.44
N LEU A 485 6.25 -9.49 -5.68
CA LEU A 485 7.30 -10.21 -4.94
C LEU A 485 8.70 -9.61 -5.15
N LEU A 486 8.91 -8.82 -6.20
CA LEU A 486 10.15 -8.07 -6.42
C LEU A 486 10.10 -6.76 -5.62
N SER A 487 10.03 -6.84 -4.30
CA SER A 487 9.90 -5.69 -3.40
C SER A 487 10.72 -5.84 -2.12
N ASP A 488 10.99 -4.73 -1.45
CA ASP A 488 11.73 -4.70 -0.18
C ASP A 488 11.12 -5.61 0.88
N GLU A 489 9.79 -5.64 0.93
CA GLU A 489 9.01 -6.42 1.89
C GLU A 489 9.08 -7.93 1.60
N CYS A 490 9.47 -8.32 0.38
CA CYS A 490 9.60 -9.72 -0.04
C CYS A 490 11.06 -10.16 -0.15
N GLY A 491 12.03 -9.25 -0.18
CA GLY A 491 13.46 -9.46 -0.43
C GLY A 491 14.21 -10.41 0.51
N GLY A 492 13.51 -11.01 1.47
CA GLY A 492 13.97 -12.16 2.21
C GLY A 492 14.47 -11.87 3.61
N HIS A 493 14.16 -10.77 4.28
CA HIS A 493 14.54 -10.64 5.70
C HIS A 493 13.36 -10.24 6.57
N PRO A 494 13.19 -10.84 7.77
CA PRO A 494 12.20 -10.38 8.74
C PRO A 494 12.40 -8.88 9.03
N ASN A 495 11.31 -8.14 9.23
CA ASN A 495 11.31 -6.73 9.64
C ASN A 495 12.00 -5.75 8.67
N ASP A 496 11.61 -5.76 7.38
CA ASP A 496 12.06 -4.77 6.39
C ASP A 496 13.58 -4.77 6.12
N GLY A 497 14.24 -5.91 6.27
CA GLY A 497 15.70 -6.05 6.13
C GLY A 497 16.26 -6.14 4.71
N SER A 498 15.50 -5.67 3.71
CA SER A 498 15.90 -5.61 2.29
C SER A 498 15.80 -4.16 1.82
N PHE A 499 16.83 -3.67 1.12
CA PHE A 499 17.06 -2.22 1.03
C PHE A 499 17.18 -1.66 -0.38
N THR A 500 17.02 -2.49 -1.41
CA THR A 500 17.23 -2.14 -2.82
C THR A 500 15.93 -1.75 -3.53
N GLY A 501 15.43 -2.60 -4.43
CA GLY A 501 14.30 -2.39 -5.34
C GLY A 501 14.40 -3.32 -6.55
N ALA A 502 13.32 -3.45 -7.34
CA ALA A 502 13.32 -4.31 -8.51
C ALA A 502 14.22 -3.78 -9.64
N PHE A 503 14.86 -4.72 -10.33
CA PHE A 503 15.66 -4.51 -11.53
C PHE A 503 15.14 -5.38 -12.68
N VAL A 504 15.43 -4.96 -13.91
CA VAL A 504 15.21 -5.75 -15.11
C VAL A 504 16.45 -5.71 -15.99
N GLY A 505 16.85 -6.85 -16.54
CA GLY A 505 18.12 -6.93 -17.25
C GLY A 505 18.38 -8.25 -17.94
N MET A 506 19.62 -8.39 -18.39
CA MET A 506 20.14 -9.56 -19.10
C MET A 506 21.10 -10.29 -18.19
N ALA A 507 21.05 -11.62 -18.21
CA ALA A 507 21.96 -12.46 -17.44
C ALA A 507 22.49 -13.63 -18.27
N ALA A 508 23.64 -14.15 -17.86
CA ALA A 508 24.24 -15.37 -18.40
C ALA A 508 24.93 -16.17 -17.28
N SER A 509 24.77 -17.48 -17.31
CA SER A 509 25.41 -18.41 -16.38
C SER A 509 25.97 -19.59 -17.16
N ASP A 510 27.16 -20.03 -16.75
CA ASP A 510 27.79 -21.24 -17.26
C ASP A 510 28.47 -21.94 -16.09
N VAL A 511 27.70 -22.80 -15.41
CA VAL A 511 28.18 -23.51 -14.22
C VAL A 511 29.05 -24.72 -14.56
N ASN A 512 29.34 -24.96 -15.84
CA ASN A 512 30.44 -25.83 -16.26
C ASN A 512 31.81 -25.13 -16.12
N GLY A 513 31.82 -23.79 -16.05
CA GLY A 513 33.05 -23.00 -15.97
C GLY A 513 33.73 -22.78 -17.32
N LEU A 514 33.02 -22.99 -18.44
CA LEU A 514 33.56 -22.83 -19.79
C LEU A 514 33.49 -21.38 -20.31
N ALA A 515 32.88 -20.49 -19.54
CA ALA A 515 32.76 -19.08 -19.86
C ALA A 515 32.00 -18.79 -21.17
N LEU A 516 31.00 -19.63 -21.52
CA LEU A 516 30.23 -19.46 -22.74
C LEU A 516 29.57 -18.07 -22.78
N GLU A 517 29.76 -17.35 -23.89
CA GLU A 517 29.23 -16.00 -24.05
C GLU A 517 27.79 -16.01 -24.61
N ALA A 518 26.91 -15.25 -23.97
CA ALA A 518 25.59 -14.90 -24.49
C ALA A 518 25.61 -13.48 -25.05
N LYS A 519 25.26 -13.32 -26.33
CA LYS A 519 25.33 -12.03 -27.02
C LYS A 519 23.95 -11.42 -27.15
N PHE A 520 23.80 -10.17 -26.70
CA PHE A 520 22.56 -9.42 -26.73
C PHE A 520 22.67 -8.26 -27.71
N ASP A 521 21.77 -8.21 -28.70
CA ASP A 521 21.79 -7.19 -29.76
C ASP A 521 21.39 -5.81 -29.22
N TYR A 522 20.42 -5.77 -28.32
CA TYR A 522 19.87 -4.55 -27.74
C TYR A 522 19.10 -4.85 -26.46
N PHE A 523 18.75 -3.81 -25.69
CA PHE A 523 17.77 -3.91 -24.61
C PHE A 523 16.75 -2.78 -24.75
N VAL A 524 15.47 -3.06 -24.59
CA VAL A 524 14.40 -2.05 -24.57
C VAL A 524 13.76 -2.03 -23.20
N TYR A 525 13.48 -0.83 -22.70
CA TYR A 525 12.56 -0.59 -21.59
C TYR A 525 11.54 0.44 -22.04
N ARG A 526 10.27 0.04 -22.08
CA ARG A 526 9.16 0.88 -22.49
C ARG A 526 8.24 1.10 -21.29
N PRO A 527 8.22 2.30 -20.69
CA PRO A 527 7.26 2.59 -19.63
C PRO A 527 5.83 2.56 -20.18
N VAL A 528 4.89 2.09 -19.37
CA VAL A 528 3.48 1.96 -19.76
C VAL A 528 2.63 2.57 -18.67
N HIS A 529 1.66 3.40 -19.06
CA HIS A 529 0.61 3.79 -18.14
C HIS A 529 -0.44 2.69 -18.07
N ASP A 530 -0.58 2.04 -16.91
CA ASP A 530 -1.61 1.03 -16.67
C ASP A 530 -2.64 1.53 -15.65
N GLU A 531 -3.86 1.03 -15.73
CA GLU A 531 -4.92 1.37 -14.76
C GLU A 531 -4.65 0.83 -13.35
N SER A 532 -3.86 -0.23 -13.23
CA SER A 532 -3.46 -0.79 -11.93
C SER A 532 -2.34 -0.01 -11.23
N ASP A 533 -1.76 0.99 -11.90
CA ASP A 533 -0.77 1.87 -11.27
C ASP A 533 -1.47 2.71 -10.20
N ARG A 534 -1.12 2.50 -8.92
CA ARG A 534 -1.71 3.11 -7.69
C ARG A 534 -1.74 4.66 -7.69
N HIS A 535 -1.14 5.25 -8.70
CA HIS A 535 -0.69 6.61 -8.78
C HIS A 535 -1.09 7.31 -10.08
N ARG A 536 -2.00 6.74 -10.89
CA ARG A 536 -2.82 7.53 -11.81
C ARG A 536 -3.76 8.44 -11.00
N ILE A 537 -3.23 9.54 -10.45
CA ILE A 537 -4.04 10.74 -10.24
C ILE A 537 -4.06 11.40 -11.60
N ALA A 538 -5.05 11.04 -12.43
CA ALA A 538 -5.50 11.96 -13.46
C ALA A 538 -5.71 13.31 -12.77
N ARG A 539 -5.25 14.40 -13.42
CA ARG A 539 -5.60 15.77 -13.05
C ARG A 539 -7.11 15.97 -13.18
N GLU A 540 -7.88 15.39 -12.27
CA GLU A 540 -9.28 15.68 -12.07
C GLU A 540 -9.56 15.51 -10.58
N LYS A 541 -10.01 16.58 -9.95
CA LYS A 541 -10.78 16.49 -8.71
C LYS A 541 -11.99 15.57 -8.99
N ARG A 542 -11.84 14.26 -8.89
CA ARG A 542 -12.99 13.36 -8.74
C ARG A 542 -13.47 13.50 -7.30
N THR A 543 -14.32 14.50 -7.07
CA THR A 543 -15.46 14.28 -6.18
C THR A 543 -16.07 12.95 -6.58
N MET A 544 -16.06 11.97 -5.68
CA MET A 544 -16.66 10.66 -5.93
C MET A 544 -18.13 10.90 -6.29
N HIS A 545 -18.49 10.85 -7.57
CA HIS A 545 -19.89 10.91 -7.97
C HIS A 545 -20.49 9.56 -7.61
N LEU A 546 -21.23 9.52 -6.50
CA LEU A 546 -22.06 8.36 -6.17
C LEU A 546 -22.92 8.00 -7.38
N PRO A 547 -23.00 6.71 -7.77
CA PRO A 547 -23.82 6.31 -8.91
C PRO A 547 -25.26 6.80 -8.78
N LYS A 548 -25.91 7.07 -9.92
CA LYS A 548 -27.32 7.41 -9.91
C LYS A 548 -28.13 6.17 -9.53
N LEU A 549 -28.88 6.24 -8.43
CA LEU A 549 -29.80 5.18 -8.03
C LEU A 549 -31.07 5.17 -8.90
N PRO A 550 -31.74 4.01 -9.03
CA PRO A 550 -33.10 3.96 -9.57
C PRO A 550 -34.05 4.92 -8.84
N PRO A 551 -35.10 5.46 -9.49
CA PRO A 551 -35.95 6.50 -8.90
C PRO A 551 -36.61 6.17 -7.55
N SER A 552 -36.83 4.89 -7.24
CA SER A 552 -37.40 4.44 -5.97
C SER A 552 -36.35 3.95 -4.96
N ALA A 553 -35.07 4.21 -5.18
CA ALA A 553 -34.00 3.97 -4.22
C ALA A 553 -33.37 5.29 -3.74
N ALA A 554 -32.96 5.35 -2.48
CA ALA A 554 -32.35 6.55 -1.91
C ALA A 554 -31.10 6.23 -1.08
N TYR A 555 -30.15 7.16 -1.06
CA TYR A 555 -28.96 7.06 -0.21
C TYR A 555 -29.27 7.50 1.23
N ILE A 556 -28.71 6.76 2.19
CA ILE A 556 -28.40 7.25 3.54
C ILE A 556 -26.89 7.42 3.59
N ARG A 557 -26.40 8.64 3.83
CA ARG A 557 -24.99 8.99 3.71
C ARG A 557 -24.31 9.08 5.06
N LEU A 558 -23.18 8.39 5.19
CA LEU A 558 -22.22 8.55 6.28
C LEU A 558 -21.07 9.45 5.79
N SER A 559 -21.08 10.71 6.22
CA SER A 559 -20.25 11.77 5.61
C SER A 559 -19.28 12.38 6.63
N ASN A 560 -18.18 11.68 6.92
CA ASN A 560 -17.08 12.21 7.74
C ASN A 560 -15.72 11.61 7.32
N PRO A 561 -15.34 11.72 6.03
CA PRO A 561 -14.16 11.05 5.50
C PRO A 561 -12.85 11.52 6.18
N SER A 562 -12.79 12.78 6.61
CA SER A 562 -11.64 13.37 7.33
C SER A 562 -11.33 12.66 8.65
N LYS A 563 -12.31 11.99 9.26
CA LYS A 563 -12.13 11.17 10.46
C LYS A 563 -12.47 9.70 10.21
N ARG A 564 -12.20 9.21 8.98
CA ARG A 564 -12.44 7.80 8.60
C ARG A 564 -13.88 7.34 8.87
N ASN A 565 -14.84 8.24 8.68
CA ASN A 565 -16.27 8.01 8.92
C ASN A 565 -16.57 7.56 10.36
N ALA A 566 -15.86 8.14 11.34
CA ALA A 566 -16.11 7.89 12.74
C ALA A 566 -17.53 8.33 13.15
N LEU A 567 -18.20 7.47 13.91
CA LEU A 567 -19.57 7.64 14.42
C LEU A 567 -19.57 8.51 15.69
N SER A 568 -19.44 9.81 15.47
CA SER A 568 -19.61 10.82 16.52
C SER A 568 -21.09 11.13 16.80
N LEU A 569 -21.37 11.87 17.87
CA LEU A 569 -22.74 12.32 18.20
C LEU A 569 -23.42 13.06 17.02
N PRO A 570 -22.78 14.05 16.36
CA PRO A 570 -23.38 14.72 15.19
C PRO A 570 -23.67 13.77 14.04
N ILE A 571 -22.78 12.81 13.77
CA ILE A 571 -22.93 11.86 12.66
C ILE A 571 -24.08 10.89 12.94
N LEU A 572 -24.22 10.40 14.16
CA LEU A 572 -25.35 9.55 14.53
C LEU A 572 -26.68 10.30 14.50
N ARG A 573 -26.71 11.58 14.89
CA ARG A 573 -27.90 12.44 14.77
C ARG A 573 -28.29 12.65 13.31
N ASP A 574 -27.31 12.87 12.44
CA ASP A 574 -27.53 13.02 11.00
C ASP A 574 -28.07 11.73 10.37
N LEU A 575 -27.44 10.57 10.65
CA LEU A 575 -27.95 9.27 10.19
C LEU A 575 -29.39 9.02 10.65
N LYS A 576 -29.70 9.33 11.93
CA LYS A 576 -31.07 9.25 12.45
C LYS A 576 -32.02 10.16 11.69
N ALA A 577 -31.64 11.42 11.45
CA ALA A 577 -32.48 12.38 10.73
C ALA A 577 -32.75 11.95 9.28
N GLN A 578 -31.74 11.41 8.58
CA GLN A 578 -31.89 10.86 7.24
C GLN A 578 -32.85 9.67 7.22
N LEU A 579 -32.71 8.73 8.17
CA LEU A 579 -33.62 7.58 8.30
C LEU A 579 -35.05 8.02 8.65
N THR A 580 -35.21 8.97 9.57
CA THR A 580 -36.53 9.54 9.92
C THR A 580 -37.17 10.18 8.68
N THR A 581 -36.41 10.90 7.88
CA THR A 581 -36.90 11.53 6.64
C THR A 581 -37.33 10.49 5.61
N ALA A 582 -36.55 9.42 5.44
CA ALA A 582 -36.83 8.37 4.47
C ALA A 582 -37.99 7.43 4.87
N LEU A 583 -38.38 7.41 6.15
CA LEU A 583 -39.34 6.46 6.70
C LEU A 583 -40.62 7.10 7.26
N THR A 584 -40.67 8.42 7.39
CA THR A 584 -41.87 9.14 7.85
C THR A 584 -42.85 9.33 6.69
N SER A 585 -44.10 8.88 6.90
CA SER A 585 -45.21 9.09 5.96
C SER A 585 -45.43 10.58 5.76
N ARG A 586 -45.44 11.03 4.50
CA ARG A 586 -45.73 12.43 4.15
C ARG A 586 -47.21 12.79 4.35
N ILE A 587 -48.07 11.77 4.42
CA ILE A 587 -49.52 11.95 4.57
C ILE A 587 -49.90 12.01 6.05
N SER A 588 -49.45 11.03 6.85
CA SER A 588 -49.83 10.95 8.27
C SER A 588 -48.83 11.59 9.22
N GLY A 589 -47.63 11.95 8.76
CA GLY A 589 -46.53 12.40 9.61
C GLY A 589 -45.97 11.31 10.53
N GLN A 590 -46.45 10.07 10.42
CA GLN A 590 -46.03 8.96 11.29
C GLN A 590 -44.77 8.31 10.75
N LEU A 591 -43.80 8.05 11.64
CA LEU A 591 -42.63 7.24 11.34
C LEU A 591 -43.04 5.78 11.14
N ARG A 592 -42.94 5.27 9.90
CA ARG A 592 -43.34 3.90 9.55
C ARG A 592 -42.16 2.95 9.75
N LEU A 593 -42.15 2.27 10.91
CA LEU A 593 -41.25 1.15 11.20
C LEU A 593 -42.03 -0.16 11.28
N LEU A 594 -41.39 -1.27 10.91
CA LEU A 594 -41.89 -2.61 11.17
C LEU A 594 -42.20 -2.77 12.67
N PRO A 595 -43.25 -3.52 13.04
CA PRO A 595 -43.53 -3.81 14.43
C PRO A 595 -42.34 -4.50 15.12
N PRO A 596 -42.32 -4.52 16.47
CA PRO A 596 -41.41 -5.40 17.19
C PRO A 596 -41.49 -6.83 16.66
N PHE A 597 -40.35 -7.52 16.61
CA PHE A 597 -40.25 -8.92 16.19
C PHE A 597 -40.78 -9.83 17.30
N LYS A 598 -42.10 -9.85 17.48
CA LYS A 598 -42.80 -10.61 18.51
C LYS A 598 -43.93 -11.43 17.90
N GLU A 599 -44.03 -12.69 18.30
CA GLU A 599 -44.97 -13.67 17.74
C GLU A 599 -46.43 -13.21 17.76
N HIS A 600 -46.87 -12.61 18.87
CA HIS A 600 -48.27 -12.23 19.09
C HIS A 600 -48.77 -11.12 18.14
N VAL A 601 -47.87 -10.34 17.54
CA VAL A 601 -48.26 -9.28 16.58
C VAL A 601 -48.91 -9.86 15.32
N LEU A 602 -48.66 -11.14 15.00
CA LEU A 602 -49.29 -11.79 13.85
C LEU A 602 -50.82 -11.79 13.95
N SER A 603 -51.38 -12.00 15.15
CA SER A 603 -52.83 -12.00 15.35
C SER A 603 -53.45 -10.64 15.01
N ASP A 604 -52.77 -9.54 15.38
CA ASP A 604 -53.20 -8.19 15.05
C ASP A 604 -53.14 -7.93 13.53
N LEU A 605 -52.09 -8.43 12.85
CA LEU A 605 -51.94 -8.32 11.39
C LEU A 605 -53.03 -9.12 10.65
N GLU A 606 -53.35 -10.33 11.12
CA GLU A 606 -54.43 -11.15 10.59
C GLU A 606 -55.81 -10.51 10.81
N GLU A 607 -56.02 -9.85 11.95
CA GLU A 607 -57.24 -9.10 12.23
C GLU A 607 -57.36 -7.87 11.31
N ALA A 608 -56.30 -7.06 11.21
CA ALA A 608 -56.25 -5.90 10.31
C ALA A 608 -56.58 -6.31 8.86
N SER A 609 -55.94 -7.38 8.36
CA SER A 609 -56.12 -7.86 6.99
C SER A 609 -57.54 -8.38 6.72
N ARG A 610 -58.17 -9.05 7.69
CA ARG A 610 -59.52 -9.62 7.56
C ARG A 610 -60.63 -8.58 7.66
N LYS A 611 -60.59 -7.74 8.71
CA LYS A 611 -61.69 -6.80 9.00
C LYS A 611 -61.64 -5.55 8.13
N LYS A 612 -60.44 -5.09 7.78
CA LYS A 612 -60.21 -3.82 7.06
C LYS A 612 -60.98 -2.61 7.63
N ASP A 613 -61.22 -2.62 8.94
CA ASP A 613 -61.96 -1.57 9.65
C ASP A 613 -61.05 -0.36 9.90
N THR A 614 -61.20 0.66 9.06
CA THR A 614 -60.38 1.88 9.10
C THR A 614 -60.54 2.71 10.37
N ALA A 615 -61.58 2.46 11.18
CA ALA A 615 -61.81 3.13 12.45
C ALA A 615 -61.12 2.42 13.63
N SER A 616 -60.64 1.19 13.45
CA SER A 616 -60.03 0.40 14.53
C SER A 616 -58.57 0.80 14.83
N GLU A 617 -58.17 0.72 16.10
CA GLU A 617 -56.79 1.00 16.53
C GLU A 617 -55.78 0.04 15.86
N ILE A 618 -56.17 -1.23 15.70
CA ILE A 618 -55.37 -2.26 15.04
C ILE A 618 -55.10 -1.89 13.58
N TRP A 619 -56.11 -1.40 12.85
CA TRP A 619 -55.93 -0.93 11.48
C TRP A 619 -55.04 0.31 11.39
N ASN A 620 -55.24 1.30 12.25
CA ASN A 620 -54.39 2.50 12.27
C ASN A 620 -52.91 2.16 12.49
N LYS A 621 -52.64 1.09 13.25
CA LYS A 621 -51.29 0.62 13.54
C LYS A 621 -50.68 -0.23 12.41
N TYR A 622 -51.45 -1.14 11.84
CA TYR A 622 -50.92 -2.20 10.95
C TYR A 622 -51.54 -2.28 9.56
N GLY A 623 -52.63 -1.57 9.28
CA GLY A 623 -53.33 -1.59 7.99
C GLY A 623 -52.41 -1.29 6.80
N TRP A 624 -51.47 -0.34 6.99
CA TRP A 624 -50.45 0.01 5.98
C TRP A 624 -49.51 -1.16 5.61
N LEU A 625 -49.29 -2.14 6.49
CA LEU A 625 -48.46 -3.32 6.21
C LEU A 625 -49.23 -4.45 5.50
N VAL A 626 -50.56 -4.48 5.60
CA VAL A 626 -51.39 -5.60 5.11
C VAL A 626 -52.37 -5.23 3.99
N SER A 627 -52.43 -3.95 3.60
CA SER A 627 -53.24 -3.44 2.48
C SER A 627 -52.36 -2.69 1.48
N ALA A 628 -52.28 -3.14 0.24
CA ALA A 628 -51.41 -2.52 -0.77
C ALA A 628 -51.77 -1.04 -1.04
N ALA A 629 -53.06 -0.70 -0.93
CA ALA A 629 -53.55 0.68 -1.09
C ALA A 629 -53.08 1.59 0.06
N GLU A 630 -53.17 1.13 1.30
CA GLU A 630 -52.67 1.90 2.46
C GLU A 630 -51.15 1.98 2.47
N TRP A 631 -50.43 0.93 2.05
CA TRP A 631 -48.98 1.00 1.84
C TRP A 631 -48.63 2.12 0.88
N LYS A 632 -49.27 2.13 -0.31
CA LYS A 632 -49.02 3.13 -1.35
C LYS A 632 -49.30 4.55 -0.83
N LYS A 633 -50.40 4.74 -0.11
CA LYS A 633 -50.77 6.02 0.50
C LYS A 633 -49.74 6.48 1.55
N GLU A 634 -49.39 5.60 2.48
CA GLU A 634 -48.50 5.94 3.61
C GLU A 634 -47.03 6.05 3.22
N ARG A 635 -46.64 5.50 2.07
CA ARG A 635 -45.27 5.54 1.56
C ARG A 635 -45.14 6.23 0.21
N ASP A 636 -46.11 7.05 -0.16
CA ASP A 636 -46.04 7.81 -1.40
C ASP A 636 -44.84 8.77 -1.42
N GLY A 637 -44.08 8.77 -2.51
CA GLY A 637 -42.85 9.55 -2.66
C GLY A 637 -41.69 9.16 -1.72
N LEU A 638 -41.79 8.04 -0.99
CA LEU A 638 -40.70 7.48 -0.18
C LEU A 638 -39.94 6.39 -0.96
N PRO A 639 -38.66 6.13 -0.63
CA PRO A 639 -37.89 5.07 -1.26
C PRO A 639 -38.43 3.68 -0.90
N ASP A 640 -38.34 2.74 -1.86
CA ASP A 640 -38.60 1.30 -1.73
C ASP A 640 -37.33 0.53 -1.31
N VAL A 641 -36.15 1.12 -1.50
CA VAL A 641 -34.83 0.58 -1.10
C VAL A 641 -33.95 1.70 -0.57
N LEU A 642 -33.21 1.44 0.51
CA LEU A 642 -32.19 2.35 1.03
C LEU A 642 -30.80 1.83 0.74
N VAL A 643 -29.87 2.72 0.40
CA VAL A 643 -28.46 2.40 0.23
C VAL A 643 -27.65 3.20 1.25
N LEU A 644 -27.17 2.52 2.30
CA LEU A 644 -26.29 3.11 3.29
C LEU A 644 -24.87 3.18 2.73
N ARG A 645 -24.40 4.39 2.41
CA ARG A 645 -23.14 4.62 1.72
C ARG A 645 -22.28 5.63 2.48
N SER A 646 -20.97 5.45 2.46
CA SER A 646 -20.03 6.38 3.07
C SER A 646 -19.12 7.02 2.02
N GLU A 647 -18.54 8.17 2.34
CA GLU A 647 -17.55 8.85 1.50
C GLU A 647 -16.12 8.49 1.89
N GLY A 648 -15.20 8.52 0.93
CA GLY A 648 -13.78 8.25 1.18
C GLY A 648 -13.43 6.75 1.21
N PRO A 649 -12.20 6.41 1.63
CA PRO A 649 -11.58 5.12 1.35
C PRO A 649 -12.06 3.97 2.26
N VAL A 650 -12.89 4.26 3.26
CA VAL A 650 -13.32 3.30 4.29
C VAL A 650 -14.78 3.48 4.64
N PHE A 651 -15.48 2.41 4.99
CA PHE A 651 -16.87 2.47 5.41
C PHE A 651 -17.02 3.21 6.74
N SER A 652 -16.40 2.72 7.82
CA SER A 652 -16.40 3.41 9.13
C SER A 652 -15.39 2.80 10.10
N SER A 653 -14.64 3.66 10.79
CA SER A 653 -13.73 3.24 11.87
C SER A 653 -14.40 3.01 13.24
N GLY A 654 -15.73 3.13 13.35
CA GLY A 654 -16.45 3.05 14.63
C GLY A 654 -16.56 4.39 15.34
N HIS A 655 -16.77 4.41 16.66
CA HIS A 655 -16.91 5.67 17.40
C HIS A 655 -15.65 6.54 17.33
N ASP A 656 -15.82 7.86 17.34
CA ASP A 656 -14.70 8.80 17.47
C ASP A 656 -14.14 8.68 18.90
N LEU A 657 -13.01 7.99 19.05
CA LEU A 657 -12.40 7.73 20.36
C LEU A 657 -11.92 9.01 21.05
N LYS A 658 -11.59 10.06 20.29
CA LYS A 658 -11.21 11.36 20.85
C LYS A 658 -12.43 12.09 21.40
N GLU A 659 -13.57 12.01 20.72
CA GLU A 659 -14.84 12.50 21.27
C GLU A 659 -15.22 11.68 22.51
N LEU A 660 -15.20 10.35 22.42
CA LEU A 660 -15.61 9.45 23.50
C LEU A 660 -14.83 9.67 24.79
N SER A 661 -13.51 9.95 24.72
CA SER A 661 -12.68 10.21 25.90
C SER A 661 -12.92 11.58 26.54
N GLN A 662 -13.60 12.50 25.84
CA GLN A 662 -13.89 13.85 26.28
C GLN A 662 -15.33 14.03 26.82
N LEU A 663 -16.22 13.08 26.53
CA LEU A 663 -17.62 13.13 26.95
C LEU A 663 -17.80 12.74 28.42
N GLY A 664 -18.75 13.40 29.09
CA GLY A 664 -19.23 12.97 30.41
C GLY A 664 -20.08 11.69 30.33
N HIS A 665 -20.34 11.05 31.47
CA HIS A 665 -21.06 9.77 31.53
C HIS A 665 -22.43 9.80 30.82
N ASP A 666 -23.22 10.85 31.03
CA ASP A 666 -24.55 10.99 30.43
C ASP A 666 -24.48 11.16 28.91
N ASP A 667 -23.48 11.87 28.39
CA ASP A 667 -23.25 12.03 26.95
C ASP A 667 -22.74 10.74 26.31
N VAL A 668 -21.91 9.96 27.00
CA VAL A 668 -21.50 8.61 26.58
C VAL A 668 -22.72 7.69 26.51
N LYS A 669 -23.59 7.72 27.52
CA LYS A 669 -24.86 6.97 27.53
C LYS A 669 -25.76 7.40 26.37
N LEU A 670 -25.85 8.70 26.09
CA LEU A 670 -26.60 9.25 24.96
C LEU A 670 -26.02 8.77 23.62
N LEU A 671 -24.70 8.81 23.44
CA LEU A 671 -24.01 8.34 22.22
C LEU A 671 -24.34 6.88 21.93
N PHE A 672 -24.21 5.99 22.92
CA PHE A 672 -24.50 4.56 22.75
C PHE A 672 -26.00 4.28 22.56
N SER A 673 -26.86 5.01 23.28
CA SER A 673 -28.33 4.91 23.10
C SER A 673 -28.74 5.33 21.68
N LEU A 674 -28.21 6.45 21.19
CA LEU A 674 -28.47 6.94 19.83
C LEU A 674 -27.92 5.98 18.77
N CYS A 675 -26.73 5.42 18.98
CA CYS A 675 -26.18 4.38 18.11
C CYS A 675 -27.13 3.19 18.03
N ALA A 676 -27.60 2.67 19.17
CA ALA A 676 -28.57 1.57 19.22
C ALA A 676 -29.91 1.92 18.56
N GLU A 677 -30.37 3.16 18.69
CA GLU A 677 -31.58 3.65 18.04
C GLU A 677 -31.45 3.64 16.51
N VAL A 678 -30.33 4.15 15.96
CA VAL A 678 -30.03 4.10 14.52
C VAL A 678 -30.02 2.66 14.02
N MET A 679 -29.36 1.74 14.73
CA MET A 679 -29.35 0.32 14.38
C MET A 679 -30.78 -0.27 14.39
N SER A 680 -31.57 0.07 15.40
CA SER A 680 -32.95 -0.39 15.53
C SER A 680 -33.83 0.12 14.38
N MET A 681 -33.66 1.39 13.97
CA MET A 681 -34.36 1.97 12.83
C MET A 681 -34.01 1.27 11.51
N ILE A 682 -32.73 0.96 11.27
CA ILE A 682 -32.29 0.19 10.10
C ILE A 682 -32.91 -1.21 10.11
N ARG A 683 -32.81 -1.91 11.25
CA ARG A 683 -33.31 -3.29 11.38
C ARG A 683 -34.83 -3.36 11.27
N ARG A 684 -35.55 -2.36 11.78
CA ARG A 684 -37.02 -2.24 11.69
C ARG A 684 -37.48 -1.41 10.50
N SER A 685 -36.59 -1.04 9.58
CA SER A 685 -36.98 -0.36 8.34
C SER A 685 -37.92 -1.27 7.54
N PRO A 686 -39.08 -0.78 7.07
CA PRO A 686 -39.99 -1.53 6.22
C PRO A 686 -39.46 -1.72 4.81
N VAL A 687 -38.38 -1.02 4.44
CA VAL A 687 -37.64 -1.21 3.19
C VAL A 687 -36.27 -1.80 3.45
N LEU A 688 -35.77 -2.55 2.47
CA LEU A 688 -34.49 -3.23 2.57
C LEU A 688 -33.34 -2.22 2.48
N VAL A 689 -32.31 -2.42 3.31
CA VAL A 689 -31.14 -1.57 3.39
C VAL A 689 -29.93 -2.30 2.82
N VAL A 690 -29.42 -1.82 1.69
CA VAL A 690 -28.18 -2.28 1.07
C VAL A 690 -27.02 -1.46 1.63
N CYS A 691 -25.92 -2.11 1.99
CA CYS A 691 -24.75 -1.46 2.56
C CYS A 691 -23.50 -1.87 1.79
N PRO A 692 -23.04 -1.06 0.83
CA PRO A 692 -21.72 -1.22 0.24
C PRO A 692 -20.65 -0.84 1.27
N ILE A 693 -19.76 -1.78 1.58
CA ILE A 693 -18.70 -1.64 2.58
C ILE A 693 -17.34 -1.60 1.90
N GLN A 694 -16.84 -0.39 1.64
CA GLN A 694 -15.50 -0.20 1.08
C GLN A 694 -14.41 -0.18 2.17
N GLY A 695 -13.24 -0.74 1.86
CA GLY A 695 -12.03 -0.63 2.67
C GLY A 695 -12.10 -1.36 4.02
N LEU A 696 -12.77 -0.76 5.02
CA LEU A 696 -12.91 -1.34 6.36
C LEU A 696 -14.18 -0.90 7.08
N ALA A 697 -14.66 -1.77 7.98
CA ALA A 697 -15.67 -1.45 8.99
C ALA A 697 -15.25 -2.02 10.35
N THR A 698 -15.04 -1.16 11.36
CA THR A 698 -14.58 -1.57 12.70
C THR A 698 -15.51 -1.12 13.81
N ALA A 699 -15.54 -1.86 14.92
CA ALA A 699 -16.34 -1.54 16.11
C ALA A 699 -17.80 -1.16 15.75
N ALA A 700 -18.29 0.02 16.15
CA ALA A 700 -19.64 0.48 15.83
C ALA A 700 -19.89 0.65 14.32
N GLY A 701 -18.85 0.83 13.50
CA GLY A 701 -18.94 0.81 12.04
C GLY A 701 -19.22 -0.60 11.51
N PHE A 702 -18.62 -1.62 12.13
CA PHE A 702 -18.93 -3.01 11.82
C PHE A 702 -20.35 -3.38 12.28
N GLN A 703 -20.78 -2.87 13.45
CA GLN A 703 -22.16 -2.98 13.91
C GLN A 703 -23.15 -2.40 12.90
N LEU A 704 -22.86 -1.20 12.39
CA LEU A 704 -23.67 -0.50 11.41
C LEU A 704 -23.86 -1.32 10.13
N ALA A 705 -22.74 -1.80 9.57
CA ALA A 705 -22.74 -2.67 8.40
C ALA A 705 -23.50 -3.99 8.66
N MET A 706 -23.28 -4.64 9.81
CA MET A 706 -23.93 -5.92 10.13
C MET A 706 -25.41 -5.79 10.52
N THR A 707 -25.92 -4.57 10.65
CA THR A 707 -27.34 -4.32 10.92
C THR A 707 -28.17 -4.20 9.64
N THR A 708 -27.56 -3.80 8.51
CA THR A 708 -28.27 -3.61 7.23
C THR A 708 -28.64 -4.93 6.58
N ASP A 709 -29.70 -5.02 5.78
CA ASP A 709 -30.18 -6.28 5.20
C ASP A 709 -29.19 -6.94 4.23
N PHE A 710 -28.54 -6.15 3.36
CA PHE A 710 -27.58 -6.64 2.35
C PHE A 710 -26.22 -5.94 2.48
N PRO A 711 -25.34 -6.40 3.39
CA PRO A 711 -23.95 -5.96 3.40
C PRO A 711 -23.21 -6.54 2.18
N ILE A 712 -22.62 -5.67 1.36
CA ILE A 712 -21.85 -6.04 0.17
C ILE A 712 -20.42 -5.55 0.36
N ALA A 713 -19.45 -6.42 0.13
CA ALA A 713 -18.04 -6.11 0.39
C ALA A 713 -17.14 -6.70 -0.71
N LEU A 714 -16.03 -6.03 -1.00
CA LEU A 714 -14.95 -6.66 -1.77
C LEU A 714 -14.32 -7.77 -0.93
N PRO A 715 -13.70 -8.80 -1.55
CA PRO A 715 -13.09 -9.92 -0.83
C PRO A 715 -12.11 -9.49 0.27
N ASP A 716 -11.40 -8.39 0.04
CA ASP A 716 -10.35 -7.84 0.89
C ASP A 716 -10.83 -6.78 1.89
N THR A 717 -12.13 -6.42 1.91
CA THR A 717 -12.71 -5.52 2.91
C THR A 717 -12.49 -6.07 4.32
N GLN A 718 -11.93 -5.23 5.20
CA GLN A 718 -11.54 -5.63 6.56
C GLN A 718 -12.63 -5.35 7.59
N PHE A 719 -12.88 -6.33 8.47
CA PHE A 719 -13.78 -6.20 9.61
C PHE A 719 -13.04 -6.48 10.91
N SER A 720 -13.30 -5.69 11.97
CA SER A 720 -12.67 -5.93 13.27
C SER A 720 -13.46 -5.38 14.45
N LEU A 721 -13.27 -6.00 15.62
CA LEU A 721 -13.75 -5.54 16.92
C LEU A 721 -12.54 -5.13 17.80
N PRO A 722 -11.92 -3.96 17.55
CA PRO A 722 -10.60 -3.63 18.09
C PRO A 722 -10.58 -3.33 19.60
N GLY A 723 -11.74 -3.29 20.26
CA GLY A 723 -11.92 -2.79 21.62
C GLY A 723 -11.02 -3.44 22.68
N ALA A 724 -10.70 -4.73 22.54
CA ALA A 724 -9.80 -5.42 23.46
C ALA A 724 -8.39 -4.80 23.51
N LYS A 725 -7.89 -4.21 22.40
CA LYS A 725 -6.57 -3.56 22.35
C LYS A 725 -6.46 -2.32 23.24
N ILE A 726 -7.60 -1.72 23.60
CA ILE A 726 -7.68 -0.47 24.35
C ILE A 726 -8.42 -0.64 25.69
N GLY A 727 -8.65 -1.88 26.13
CA GLY A 727 -9.36 -2.17 27.38
C GLY A 727 -10.86 -1.80 27.36
N LEU A 728 -11.46 -1.61 26.18
CA LEU A 728 -12.89 -1.30 26.01
C LEU A 728 -13.54 -2.31 25.05
N PRO A 729 -13.90 -3.52 25.52
CA PRO A 729 -14.47 -4.55 24.66
C PRO A 729 -15.68 -4.05 23.87
N CYS A 730 -15.75 -4.41 22.59
CA CYS A 730 -16.80 -3.99 21.66
C CYS A 730 -18.13 -4.74 21.88
N THR A 731 -18.66 -4.71 23.11
CA THR A 731 -19.88 -5.43 23.51
C THR A 731 -21.14 -4.96 22.79
N SER A 732 -21.28 -3.65 22.53
CA SER A 732 -22.41 -3.15 21.74
C SER A 732 -22.30 -3.60 20.27
N PRO A 733 -21.13 -3.44 19.60
CA PRO A 733 -20.96 -3.96 18.25
C PRO A 733 -21.22 -5.46 18.07
N SER A 734 -20.84 -6.29 19.04
CA SER A 734 -21.03 -7.74 18.93
C SER A 734 -22.49 -8.16 18.85
N THR A 735 -23.44 -7.30 19.25
CA THR A 735 -24.88 -7.59 19.11
C THR A 735 -25.30 -7.80 17.65
N ALA A 736 -24.77 -7.03 16.71
CA ALA A 736 -25.07 -7.24 15.29
C ALA A 736 -24.18 -8.33 14.67
N VAL A 737 -22.91 -8.36 15.05
CA VAL A 737 -21.92 -9.28 14.49
C VAL A 737 -22.24 -10.74 14.83
N SER A 738 -22.65 -11.04 16.07
CA SER A 738 -22.95 -12.42 16.51
C SER A 738 -24.20 -13.03 15.87
N ARG A 739 -25.01 -12.20 15.20
CA ARG A 739 -26.19 -12.63 14.44
C ARG A 739 -25.86 -12.98 13.00
N ARG A 740 -24.63 -12.72 12.55
CA ARG A 740 -24.14 -12.99 11.18
C ARG A 740 -22.94 -13.90 11.13
N LEU A 741 -22.04 -13.80 12.10
CA LEU A 741 -20.87 -14.65 12.20
C LEU A 741 -21.12 -15.81 13.18
N PRO A 742 -20.47 -16.97 12.98
CA PRO A 742 -20.48 -18.05 13.96
C PRO A 742 -20.06 -17.56 15.36
N PRO A 743 -20.62 -18.11 16.45
CA PRO A 743 -20.30 -17.67 17.81
C PRO A 743 -18.80 -17.70 18.14
N GLY A 744 -18.08 -18.75 17.72
CA GLY A 744 -16.63 -18.86 17.93
C GLY A 744 -15.84 -17.80 17.18
N ALA A 745 -16.23 -17.48 15.94
CA ALA A 745 -15.61 -16.41 15.15
C ALA A 745 -15.85 -15.04 15.80
N THR A 746 -17.10 -14.78 16.22
CA THR A 746 -17.46 -13.52 16.89
C THR A 746 -16.70 -13.34 18.20
N TYR A 747 -16.60 -14.39 19.02
CA TYR A 747 -15.88 -14.33 20.28
C TYR A 747 -14.37 -14.17 20.07
N ARG A 748 -13.78 -14.84 19.07
CA ARG A 748 -12.39 -14.62 18.68
C ARG A 748 -12.13 -13.16 18.34
N LEU A 749 -12.95 -12.55 17.48
CA LEU A 749 -12.82 -11.12 17.14
C LEU A 749 -12.89 -10.22 18.38
N LEU A 750 -13.80 -10.51 19.31
CA LEU A 750 -13.93 -9.77 20.56
C LEU A 750 -12.72 -9.91 21.47
N ALA A 751 -12.14 -11.11 21.56
CA ALA A 751 -11.07 -11.43 22.49
C ALA A 751 -9.68 -11.02 21.96
N THR A 752 -9.42 -11.28 20.67
CA THR A 752 -8.09 -11.06 20.07
C THR A 752 -7.96 -9.70 19.40
N ALA A 753 -9.08 -9.07 19.03
CA ALA A 753 -9.10 -7.85 18.22
C ALA A 753 -8.31 -7.98 16.90
N GLU A 754 -8.15 -9.21 16.41
CA GLU A 754 -7.61 -9.51 15.08
C GLU A 754 -8.64 -9.11 14.02
N PRO A 755 -8.23 -8.46 12.92
CA PRO A 755 -9.12 -8.21 11.79
C PRO A 755 -9.36 -9.50 11.00
N ILE A 756 -10.50 -9.57 10.32
CA ILE A 756 -10.85 -10.61 9.32
C ILE A 756 -11.20 -9.94 7.99
N ALA A 757 -10.90 -10.60 6.88
CA ALA A 757 -11.35 -10.22 5.56
C ALA A 757 -12.78 -10.72 5.27
N ALA A 758 -13.51 -10.01 4.42
CA ALA A 758 -14.85 -10.41 3.96
C ALA A 758 -14.86 -11.83 3.37
N SER A 759 -13.82 -12.21 2.63
CA SER A 759 -13.67 -13.52 2.00
C SER A 759 -13.62 -14.70 2.99
N GLU A 760 -13.28 -14.46 4.25
CA GLU A 760 -13.23 -15.51 5.27
C GLU A 760 -14.63 -15.98 5.71
N TYR A 761 -15.65 -15.14 5.53
CA TYR A 761 -17.03 -15.43 5.93
C TYR A 761 -18.04 -15.04 4.84
N PRO A 762 -18.03 -15.71 3.67
CA PRO A 762 -18.92 -15.39 2.55
C PRO A 762 -20.41 -15.60 2.84
N GLY A 763 -20.77 -16.21 3.99
CA GLY A 763 -22.15 -16.32 4.46
C GLY A 763 -22.64 -15.14 5.31
N ALA A 764 -21.74 -14.27 5.77
CA ALA A 764 -22.07 -13.11 6.60
C ALA A 764 -22.22 -11.81 5.79
N VAL A 765 -21.54 -11.73 4.64
CA VAL A 765 -21.59 -10.61 3.69
C VAL A 765 -21.61 -11.13 2.26
N ASP A 766 -22.24 -10.38 1.36
CA ASP A 766 -22.18 -10.64 -0.07
C ASP A 766 -20.81 -10.23 -0.61
N VAL A 767 -19.92 -11.22 -0.74
CA VAL A 767 -18.56 -11.02 -1.24
C VAL A 767 -18.58 -10.90 -2.75
N VAL A 768 -18.21 -9.72 -3.26
CA VAL A 768 -18.20 -9.43 -4.68
C VAL A 768 -17.18 -10.31 -5.41
N LYS A 769 -17.66 -11.02 -6.43
CA LYS A 769 -16.81 -11.78 -7.34
C LYS A 769 -16.22 -10.84 -8.37
N VAL A 770 -14.90 -10.69 -8.36
CA VAL A 770 -14.16 -9.87 -9.33
C VAL A 770 -13.69 -10.78 -10.46
N SER A 771 -14.32 -10.68 -11.63
CA SER A 771 -13.90 -11.40 -12.84
C SER A 771 -12.56 -10.88 -13.35
N GLN A 772 -11.79 -11.75 -14.01
CA GLN A 772 -10.56 -11.33 -14.69
C GLN A 772 -10.84 -10.20 -15.69
N GLY A 773 -10.11 -9.09 -15.57
CA GLY A 773 -10.22 -7.94 -16.47
C GLY A 773 -11.26 -6.89 -16.05
N THR A 774 -11.96 -7.06 -14.94
CA THR A 774 -12.85 -6.03 -14.38
C THR A 774 -12.18 -5.39 -13.16
N GLN A 775 -12.17 -4.06 -13.09
CA GLN A 775 -11.68 -3.35 -11.91
C GLN A 775 -12.52 -3.73 -10.68
N PRO A 776 -11.92 -3.99 -9.51
CA PRO A 776 -12.67 -4.34 -8.31
C PRO A 776 -13.75 -3.31 -7.96
N GLU A 777 -13.45 -2.01 -8.12
CA GLU A 777 -14.43 -0.94 -7.87
C GLU A 777 -15.61 -1.01 -8.84
N ASP A 778 -15.37 -1.28 -10.13
CA ASP A 778 -16.45 -1.43 -11.11
C ASP A 778 -17.28 -2.68 -10.85
N ALA A 779 -16.64 -3.80 -10.48
CA ALA A 779 -17.34 -5.02 -10.08
C ALA A 779 -18.17 -4.78 -8.81
N PHE A 780 -17.63 -4.01 -7.87
CA PHE A 780 -18.30 -3.61 -6.64
C PHE A 780 -19.52 -2.76 -6.91
N GLU A 781 -19.39 -1.67 -7.68
CA GLU A 781 -20.52 -0.82 -8.05
C GLU A 781 -21.55 -1.56 -8.92
N SER A 782 -21.10 -2.40 -9.85
CA SER A 782 -21.99 -3.23 -10.67
C SER A 782 -22.80 -4.20 -9.81
N ARG A 783 -22.17 -4.80 -8.79
CA ARG A 783 -22.88 -5.70 -7.87
C ARG A 783 -23.89 -4.94 -7.02
N VAL A 784 -23.51 -3.77 -6.49
CA VAL A 784 -24.41 -2.90 -5.72
C VAL A 784 -25.61 -2.48 -6.58
N ALA A 785 -25.39 -2.00 -7.80
CA ALA A 785 -26.44 -1.62 -8.73
C ALA A 785 -27.36 -2.81 -9.04
N ALA A 786 -26.80 -3.98 -9.36
CA ALA A 786 -27.58 -5.18 -9.63
C ALA A 786 -28.46 -5.60 -8.46
N VAL A 787 -27.95 -5.55 -7.22
CA VAL A 787 -28.76 -5.86 -6.03
C VAL A 787 -29.87 -4.82 -5.84
N VAL A 788 -29.57 -3.53 -5.96
CA VAL A 788 -30.57 -2.46 -5.81
C VAL A 788 -31.68 -2.59 -6.86
N GLU A 789 -31.32 -2.82 -8.13
CA GLU A 789 -32.29 -3.03 -9.22
C GLU A 789 -33.18 -4.25 -8.99
N GLN A 790 -32.59 -5.36 -8.52
CA GLN A 790 -33.34 -6.57 -8.18
C GLN A 790 -34.36 -6.32 -7.07
N LEU A 791 -33.99 -5.56 -6.04
CA LEU A 791 -34.86 -5.25 -4.91
C LEU A 791 -35.99 -4.27 -5.31
N VAL A 792 -35.68 -3.23 -6.08
CA VAL A 792 -36.66 -2.26 -6.61
C VAL A 792 -37.69 -2.92 -7.55
N ALA A 793 -37.37 -4.07 -8.14
CA ALA A 793 -38.28 -4.82 -9.01
C ALA A 793 -39.30 -5.68 -8.24
N LYS A 794 -39.20 -5.82 -6.91
CA LYS A 794 -40.11 -6.64 -6.09
C LYS A 794 -41.26 -5.82 -5.49
N SER A 795 -42.25 -6.52 -4.92
CA SER A 795 -43.31 -5.87 -4.13
C SER A 795 -42.73 -5.32 -2.81
N PRO A 796 -42.69 -4.00 -2.61
CA PRO A 796 -42.11 -3.40 -1.41
C PRO A 796 -42.87 -3.78 -0.14
N GLN A 797 -44.21 -3.85 -0.18
CA GLN A 797 -45.01 -4.29 0.96
C GLN A 797 -44.73 -5.74 1.35
N GLN A 798 -44.68 -6.65 0.38
CA GLN A 798 -44.45 -8.06 0.67
C GLN A 798 -43.03 -8.30 1.20
N GLN A 799 -42.03 -7.54 0.73
CA GLN A 799 -40.68 -7.55 1.30
C GLN A 799 -40.67 -7.08 2.76
N ALA A 800 -41.46 -6.06 3.10
CA ALA A 800 -41.56 -5.55 4.48
C ALA A 800 -42.11 -6.60 5.46
N VAL A 801 -43.23 -7.22 5.10
CA VAL A 801 -43.84 -8.28 5.92
C VAL A 801 -42.93 -9.50 5.98
N GLY A 802 -42.29 -9.88 4.86
CA GLY A 802 -41.33 -10.98 4.82
C GLY A 802 -40.10 -10.75 5.70
N LYS A 803 -39.54 -9.53 5.70
CA LYS A 803 -38.44 -9.12 6.60
C LYS A 803 -38.86 -9.23 8.06
N TRP A 804 -40.03 -8.69 8.41
CA TRP A 804 -40.55 -8.80 9.78
C TRP A 804 -40.77 -10.26 10.18
N ALA A 805 -41.33 -11.07 9.29
CA ALA A 805 -41.59 -12.48 9.54
C ALA A 805 -40.30 -13.28 9.77
N TYR A 806 -39.30 -13.10 8.91
CA TYR A 806 -38.00 -13.77 9.01
C TYR A 806 -37.31 -13.50 10.36
N TRP A 807 -37.27 -12.24 10.79
CA TRP A 807 -36.63 -11.88 12.06
C TRP A 807 -37.43 -12.28 13.29
N THR A 808 -38.76 -12.36 13.17
CA THR A 808 -39.63 -12.84 14.25
C THR A 808 -39.48 -14.35 14.43
N GLN A 809 -39.54 -15.14 13.34
CA GLN A 809 -39.42 -16.60 13.44
C GLN A 809 -38.04 -17.05 13.96
N LEU A 810 -36.98 -16.31 13.62
CA LEU A 810 -35.63 -16.60 14.11
C LEU A 810 -35.52 -16.45 15.65
N GLY A 811 -36.42 -15.68 16.26
CA GLY A 811 -36.49 -15.49 17.71
C GLY A 811 -37.40 -16.47 18.44
N ILE A 812 -38.13 -17.33 17.73
CA ILE A 812 -39.00 -18.35 18.32
C ILE A 812 -38.11 -19.49 18.79
N GLY A 813 -37.91 -19.57 20.11
CA GLY A 813 -37.10 -20.61 20.74
C GLY A 813 -37.95 -21.69 21.41
N SER A 814 -37.29 -22.61 22.10
CA SER A 814 -37.94 -23.65 22.90
C SER A 814 -38.87 -23.03 23.96
N SER A 815 -40.17 -23.26 23.86
CA SER A 815 -41.08 -23.02 24.99
C SER A 815 -40.91 -24.17 26.00
N SER A 816 -41.14 -23.89 27.29
CA SER A 816 -41.01 -24.89 28.36
C SER A 816 -41.95 -26.10 28.21
N ASP A 817 -42.98 -25.97 27.37
CA ASP A 817 -44.13 -26.87 27.35
C ASP A 817 -44.14 -27.82 26.12
N GLU A 818 -43.41 -27.52 25.03
CA GLU A 818 -43.41 -28.34 23.80
C GLU A 818 -42.13 -29.20 23.63
N GLY A 819 -41.03 -28.91 24.34
CA GLY A 819 -39.73 -29.56 24.12
C GLY A 819 -39.10 -29.24 22.74
N GLY A 820 -37.81 -29.49 22.54
CA GLY A 820 -37.10 -29.23 21.27
C GLY A 820 -36.44 -27.85 21.15
N ASP A 821 -36.03 -27.43 19.94
CA ASP A 821 -35.31 -26.18 19.66
C ASP A 821 -36.23 -25.01 19.24
N GLY A 822 -37.55 -25.23 19.19
CA GLY A 822 -38.56 -24.26 18.79
C GLY A 822 -38.94 -24.29 17.31
N TYR A 823 -38.35 -25.18 16.50
CA TYR A 823 -38.59 -25.26 15.06
C TYR A 823 -40.06 -25.50 14.70
N GLU A 824 -40.76 -26.41 15.37
CA GLU A 824 -42.16 -26.74 15.07
C GLU A 824 -43.10 -25.55 15.32
N SER A 825 -42.89 -24.83 16.42
CA SER A 825 -43.64 -23.61 16.74
C SER A 825 -43.35 -22.53 15.70
N ALA A 826 -42.09 -22.37 15.30
CA ALA A 826 -41.67 -21.43 14.26
C ALA A 826 -42.28 -21.76 12.90
N ALA A 827 -42.29 -23.03 12.50
CA ALA A 827 -42.86 -23.50 11.24
C ALA A 827 -44.39 -23.31 11.19
N ARG A 828 -45.10 -23.64 12.28
CA ARG A 828 -46.55 -23.42 12.41
C ARG A 828 -46.90 -21.93 12.36
N TRP A 829 -46.12 -21.11 13.05
CA TRP A 829 -46.25 -19.65 13.02
C TRP A 829 -45.97 -19.08 11.63
N ALA A 830 -44.89 -19.51 10.96
CA ALA A 830 -44.56 -19.10 9.60
C ALA A 830 -45.65 -19.51 8.59
N GLY A 831 -46.29 -20.68 8.78
CA GLY A 831 -47.44 -21.11 7.99
C GLY A 831 -48.62 -20.13 8.06
N ARG A 832 -48.90 -19.58 9.25
CA ARG A 832 -49.92 -18.52 9.42
C ARG A 832 -49.52 -17.23 8.70
N VAL A 833 -48.25 -16.83 8.79
CA VAL A 833 -47.73 -15.67 8.04
C VAL A 833 -47.87 -15.87 6.52
N MET A 834 -47.57 -17.07 6.01
CA MET A 834 -47.74 -17.38 4.59
C MET A 834 -49.21 -17.33 4.16
N ALA A 835 -50.15 -17.76 5.01
CA ALA A 835 -51.58 -17.62 4.75
C ALA A 835 -52.03 -16.16 4.66
N LEU A 836 -51.44 -15.28 5.48
CA LEU A 836 -51.63 -13.83 5.40
C LEU A 836 -51.04 -13.26 4.09
N HIS A 837 -49.79 -13.62 3.75
CA HIS A 837 -49.12 -13.19 2.51
C HIS A 837 -49.89 -13.58 1.24
N ALA A 838 -50.29 -14.85 1.13
CA ALA A 838 -50.94 -15.41 -0.06
C ALA A 838 -52.26 -14.73 -0.40
N LYS A 839 -52.90 -14.05 0.56
CA LYS A 839 -54.15 -13.31 0.37
C LYS A 839 -53.98 -11.85 -0.02
N SER A 840 -52.75 -11.31 0.06
CA SER A 840 -52.46 -9.92 -0.30
C SER A 840 -52.70 -9.62 -1.77
N GLU A 841 -52.97 -8.36 -2.09
CA GLU A 841 -53.19 -7.92 -3.47
C GLU A 841 -51.95 -8.18 -4.35
N ASP A 842 -50.75 -7.96 -3.83
CA ASP A 842 -49.50 -8.18 -4.57
C ASP A 842 -49.16 -9.67 -4.75
N ALA A 843 -49.46 -10.53 -3.77
CA ALA A 843 -49.24 -11.97 -3.96
C ALA A 843 -50.16 -12.54 -5.05
N LYS A 844 -51.44 -12.12 -5.07
CA LYS A 844 -52.38 -12.49 -6.14
C LYS A 844 -51.87 -12.04 -7.51
N GLU A 845 -51.46 -10.77 -7.63
CA GLU A 845 -50.86 -10.23 -8.85
C GLU A 845 -49.61 -11.00 -9.27
N GLY A 846 -48.72 -11.35 -8.33
CA GLY A 846 -47.52 -12.13 -8.61
C GLY A 846 -47.82 -13.53 -9.13
N ILE A 847 -48.80 -14.22 -8.54
CA ILE A 847 -49.27 -15.54 -8.97
C ILE A 847 -49.90 -15.45 -10.36
N GLU A 848 -50.80 -14.48 -10.59
CA GLU A 848 -51.43 -14.26 -11.89
C GLU A 848 -50.41 -13.92 -12.98
N ALA A 849 -49.43 -13.06 -12.67
CA ALA A 849 -48.38 -12.69 -13.59
C ALA A 849 -47.48 -13.88 -13.96
N PHE A 850 -47.13 -14.72 -12.97
CA PHE A 850 -46.36 -15.94 -13.19
C PHE A 850 -47.10 -16.95 -14.08
N LEU A 851 -48.37 -17.23 -13.76
CA LEU A 851 -49.22 -18.12 -14.57
C LEU A 851 -49.41 -17.58 -15.99
N GLY A 852 -49.51 -16.25 -16.14
CA GLY A 852 -49.64 -15.57 -17.42
C GLY A 852 -48.32 -15.26 -18.14
N LYS A 853 -47.16 -15.68 -17.61
CA LYS A 853 -45.81 -15.39 -18.15
C LYS A 853 -45.55 -13.90 -18.45
N ARG A 854 -46.11 -12.99 -17.65
CA ARG A 854 -45.93 -11.54 -17.75
C ARG A 854 -45.14 -11.00 -16.57
N LYS A 855 -44.62 -9.76 -16.69
CA LYS A 855 -44.05 -9.06 -15.53
C LYS A 855 -45.19 -8.62 -14.59
N PRO A 856 -45.02 -8.77 -13.26
CA PRO A 856 -46.02 -8.32 -12.30
C PRO A 856 -46.06 -6.79 -12.20
N GLU A 857 -47.27 -6.25 -12.05
CA GLU A 857 -47.55 -4.84 -11.75
C GLU A 857 -47.97 -4.70 -10.28
N TRP A 858 -46.99 -4.60 -9.39
CA TRP A 858 -47.21 -4.53 -7.95
C TRP A 858 -48.11 -3.34 -7.56
N LYS A 859 -49.25 -3.63 -6.91
CA LYS A 859 -50.23 -2.66 -6.43
C LYS A 859 -49.65 -1.76 -5.33
N SER A 860 -48.68 -2.26 -4.57
CA SER A 860 -47.99 -1.47 -3.54
C SER A 860 -46.88 -0.56 -4.08
N SER A 861 -46.51 -0.66 -5.37
CA SER A 861 -45.48 0.21 -5.94
C SER A 861 -46.03 1.58 -6.35
N SER A 862 -45.26 2.63 -6.07
CA SER A 862 -45.58 4.02 -6.38
C SER A 862 -45.20 4.45 -7.80
N LYS A 863 -44.70 3.55 -8.66
CA LYS A 863 -44.31 3.85 -10.05
C LYS A 863 -45.47 4.50 -10.81
N SER A 864 -45.46 5.83 -10.90
CA SER A 864 -46.28 6.54 -11.88
C SER A 864 -45.80 6.11 -13.26
N LYS A 865 -46.72 5.75 -14.16
CA LYS A 865 -46.42 5.69 -15.59
C LYS A 865 -45.95 7.08 -16.01
N LEU A 866 -44.64 7.27 -16.14
CA LEU A 866 -43.99 8.39 -16.80
C LEU A 866 -43.37 7.86 -18.08
#